data_AF-A0A7J6K623-F1
#
_entry.id   AF-A0A7J6K623-F1
#
_cell.length_a   1.000
_cell.length_b   1.000
_cell.length_c   1.000
_cell.angle_alpha   90.00
_cell.angle_beta   90.00
_cell.angle_gamma   90.00
#
_symmetry.space_group_name_H-M   'P 1'
#
loop_
_entity.id
_entity.type
_entity.pdbx_description
1 polymer ?
#
loop_
_entity_poly.entity_id
_entity_poly.type
_entity_poly.pdbx_seq_one_letter_code
_entity_poly.pdbx_strand_id
1 'polypeptide(L)'
;METGSTRVSPVSAPESPATWRCLSPVPVPLGSSFASVFFPFALPFALPSSSFSSSCPFAGFAAHRAGAWVQDIRWREKGKATGAAPDVANAVVATASDPSDEALEIALSMPTLSMHAFLSRVSLWISPSSLWRPSIPAGSPSGSRRPRGSTPVLFVVFFLLLLFWLFSLLLRLASPWRLSCPLGALLLAEAKDFRFDSLEIAHRSPDLHHPLPYPVDASACGLAALRRLGERLRESTKQTSSRHTWRRGEETSEILEKAMKAGVVIEKLERRLDMKRQVKVTIRTTVANHGASAVENLAFLLPFHEAVQVGWMAAKQNGQTVSFDAISERPRISSFSPHTPASLSHDALLVEEVDQALQVAAGVAADSASGGRGGANDLARSTREEGEDECRPLLLELHLRKPLEPQGRTHIEITYILGRAYRPVPRAAPLGAVQSVLFVSTSAWPSPYPVLHGSSTAVALAPGTSLGPAGATRIMKKYGFKQESQPDGPWMIVAPGPTLPFEVGQPFVLHMPLPLHLGYFLSAERFVEVSHFGNIFFHEWYRLHNDAAKLEGSYDAITAAALQGIQPGAPRFSRHMKKDEVNDPREPPASHMLTHLVAALPKRAFSLEVFDQIGNVSSTRAARVGPEAQPIYTELELYPRFPLLGGWNTDFQVQYNLPARTVMVKHADAHRYTLNLTLAPPFRDIYTEDVFLNIALPSGAQNVTVTSPRKVDWNMNEKLHSWLDVFTFRPLLKLHFPSSFVPDRNILQFKVQVSYDYPPFLAVEVFKQLQICLLVFVLFLLLILSRRLRVSIASPREKEKQETEETAMSVMRHLLEVFEEISQSSDDLIEGMHRLRASASTREQNSGDGLSQWKARMARASETLEKHLELLDKEQQAQFFPGLRASFQVYRHHVEGLATCLKDLEDDNRKVSLAQARADLAASELLQRIRHPERRAKPVVESADLRAVQELQRAKKED
;
A
#
# COMPACT_ATOMS: atom_id res chain seq x y z
N MET A 1 -50.63 -15.60 61.15
CA MET A 1 -50.52 -15.03 62.51
C MET A 1 -49.35 -14.07 62.51
N GLU A 2 -49.52 -12.91 63.18
CA GLU A 2 -48.48 -11.98 63.67
C GLU A 2 -47.54 -11.34 62.60
N THR A 3 -47.71 -10.06 62.23
CA THR A 3 -47.31 -8.80 62.93
C THR A 3 -45.80 -8.67 63.17
N GLY A 4 -45.10 -7.55 62.93
CA GLY A 4 -45.44 -6.20 62.45
C GLY A 4 -44.12 -5.40 62.29
N SER A 5 -44.00 -4.44 61.36
CA SER A 5 -44.30 -3.00 61.53
C SER A 5 -43.15 -2.13 62.11
N THR A 6 -43.08 -0.88 61.64
CA THR A 6 -42.32 0.29 62.14
C THR A 6 -40.84 0.46 61.72
N ARG A 7 -40.32 1.69 61.45
CA ARG A 7 -40.95 3.01 61.15
C ARG A 7 -39.93 4.03 60.55
N VAL A 8 -40.42 4.82 59.58
CA VAL A 8 -40.27 6.30 59.42
C VAL A 8 -38.91 6.94 59.00
N SER A 9 -39.08 7.82 58.00
CA SER A 9 -38.26 8.84 57.31
C SER A 9 -37.83 10.04 58.22
N PRO A 10 -37.55 11.30 57.75
CA PRO A 10 -37.42 11.88 56.39
C PRO A 10 -36.31 12.98 56.16
N VAL A 11 -36.10 13.38 54.86
CA VAL A 11 -35.89 14.79 54.35
C VAL A 11 -34.63 15.58 54.85
N SER A 12 -33.96 16.54 54.17
CA SER A 12 -34.17 17.39 52.97
C SER A 12 -32.84 17.73 52.24
N ALA A 13 -32.94 18.29 51.02
CA ALA A 13 -31.91 19.08 50.30
C ALA A 13 -31.64 20.45 51.02
N PRO A 14 -30.81 21.43 50.52
CA PRO A 14 -30.37 21.67 49.13
C PRO A 14 -28.95 22.31 48.91
N GLU A 15 -28.74 22.76 47.65
CA GLU A 15 -27.93 23.91 47.19
C GLU A 15 -26.38 23.92 47.19
N SER A 16 -25.86 24.35 46.03
CA SER A 16 -24.51 24.86 45.77
C SER A 16 -24.46 26.38 46.00
N PRO A 17 -23.29 27.01 46.31
CA PRO A 17 -22.49 27.58 45.20
C PRO A 17 -20.96 27.78 45.42
N ALA A 18 -20.26 27.96 44.29
CA ALA A 18 -19.17 28.92 44.02
C ALA A 18 -17.86 29.03 44.86
N THR A 19 -16.75 28.70 44.18
CA THR A 19 -15.51 29.52 44.00
C THR A 19 -14.40 29.67 45.08
N TRP A 20 -13.17 29.81 44.54
CA TRP A 20 -11.92 30.46 45.05
C TRP A 20 -10.68 29.62 45.46
N ARG A 21 -9.66 29.76 44.59
CA ARG A 21 -8.19 29.91 44.81
C ARG A 21 -7.39 28.98 45.77
N CYS A 22 -6.42 28.31 45.14
CA CYS A 22 -4.97 28.31 45.40
C CYS A 22 -4.44 28.49 46.84
N LEU A 23 -3.63 27.52 47.30
CA LEU A 23 -2.27 27.75 47.86
C LEU A 23 -1.47 26.43 47.97
N SER A 24 -0.17 26.50 47.70
CA SER A 24 0.88 25.47 47.85
C SER A 24 1.54 25.57 49.27
N PRO A 25 2.65 24.88 49.62
CA PRO A 25 3.30 23.63 49.11
C PRO A 25 3.87 22.66 50.20
N VAL A 26 4.35 21.45 49.79
CA VAL A 26 5.53 20.69 50.38
C VAL A 26 5.35 20.11 51.83
N PRO A 27 6.12 19.09 52.35
CA PRO A 27 7.30 18.35 51.83
C PRO A 27 7.22 16.80 51.76
N VAL A 28 8.33 16.24 51.25
CA VAL A 28 8.81 14.83 51.19
C VAL A 28 9.23 14.27 52.58
N PRO A 29 9.33 12.93 52.74
CA PRO A 29 10.50 12.37 53.46
C PRO A 29 11.32 11.33 52.64
N LEU A 30 12.60 11.24 53.00
CA LEU A 30 13.68 10.47 52.34
C LEU A 30 14.14 9.24 53.16
N GLY A 31 14.84 8.31 52.51
CA GLY A 31 15.64 7.20 53.08
C GLY A 31 15.38 5.86 52.35
N SER A 32 16.27 4.86 52.23
CA SER A 32 17.72 4.69 52.58
C SER A 32 18.12 3.24 52.16
N SER A 33 19.35 2.84 51.81
CA SER A 33 20.65 3.52 51.62
C SER A 33 21.68 2.61 50.89
N PHE A 34 22.79 3.19 50.42
CA PHE A 34 24.13 2.63 50.12
C PHE A 34 24.40 1.11 50.04
N ALA A 35 25.09 0.69 48.95
CA ALA A 35 26.49 0.23 49.02
C ALA A 35 27.14 0.17 47.61
N SER A 36 28.44 0.49 47.51
CA SER A 36 29.20 0.59 46.25
C SER A 36 30.56 -0.10 46.33
N VAL A 37 31.08 -0.55 45.18
CA VAL A 37 32.49 -0.93 45.00
C VAL A 37 33.01 -0.34 43.68
N PHE A 38 34.16 0.35 43.72
CA PHE A 38 34.88 0.95 42.59
C PHE A 38 36.08 0.05 42.19
N PHE A 39 36.95 0.27 41.19
CA PHE A 39 37.37 1.41 40.33
C PHE A 39 38.15 0.79 39.12
N PRO A 40 39.03 1.45 38.32
CA PRO A 40 39.20 2.87 37.95
C PRO A 40 39.37 3.15 36.43
N PHE A 41 39.66 4.43 36.09
CA PHE A 41 40.13 5.02 34.82
C PHE A 41 39.11 5.18 33.66
N ALA A 42 39.05 6.28 32.89
CA ALA A 42 39.25 7.73 33.08
C ALA A 42 39.15 8.39 31.67
N LEU A 43 38.07 9.15 31.42
CA LEU A 43 37.99 10.49 30.77
C LEU A 43 38.67 10.77 29.39
N PRO A 44 38.21 11.79 28.62
CA PRO A 44 36.83 12.23 28.39
C PRO A 44 36.53 12.57 26.91
N PHE A 45 35.26 12.53 26.49
CA PHE A 45 34.74 13.41 25.43
C PHE A 45 33.27 13.73 25.69
N ALA A 46 32.89 15.00 25.61
CA ALA A 46 31.56 15.48 25.96
C ALA A 46 30.61 15.48 24.74
N LEU A 47 29.38 15.03 24.96
CA LEU A 47 28.26 15.17 24.03
C LEU A 47 27.02 15.63 24.81
N PRO A 48 26.39 16.77 24.48
CA PRO A 48 25.08 17.11 25.01
C PRO A 48 24.00 16.37 24.22
N SER A 49 23.13 15.66 24.94
CA SER A 49 21.90 15.09 24.39
C SER A 49 20.87 16.18 24.07
N SER A 50 20.28 16.15 22.88
CA SER A 50 18.98 16.80 22.64
C SER A 50 18.05 15.93 21.81
N SER A 51 16.91 15.62 22.40
CA SER A 51 15.76 15.00 21.75
C SER A 51 15.14 15.96 20.74
N PHE A 52 15.10 15.58 19.47
CA PHE A 52 14.34 16.30 18.45
C PHE A 52 13.04 15.57 18.09
N SER A 53 11.93 16.18 18.48
CA SER A 53 10.67 16.03 17.75
C SER A 53 10.74 16.85 16.47
N SER A 54 10.24 16.30 15.35
CA SER A 54 10.20 17.00 14.07
C SER A 54 8.78 17.06 13.52
N SER A 55 7.96 17.95 14.10
CA SER A 55 6.79 18.52 13.44
C SER A 55 7.23 19.75 12.64
N CYS A 56 7.32 19.63 11.32
CA CYS A 56 7.69 20.76 10.45
C CYS A 56 6.46 21.61 10.07
N PRO A 57 6.52 22.94 10.22
CA PRO A 57 5.49 23.84 9.72
C PRO A 57 5.74 24.20 8.24
N PHE A 58 4.66 24.31 7.45
CA PHE A 58 4.70 24.97 6.15
C PHE A 58 4.72 26.50 6.35
N ALA A 59 5.75 27.17 5.81
CA ALA A 59 5.78 28.62 5.69
C ALA A 59 5.36 29.03 4.27
N GLY A 60 4.28 29.80 4.15
CA GLY A 60 3.78 30.27 2.87
C GLY A 60 4.55 31.47 2.32
N PHE A 61 4.63 31.57 0.99
CA PHE A 61 5.04 32.82 0.33
C PHE A 61 3.91 33.86 0.42
N ALA A 62 4.26 35.09 0.81
CA ALA A 62 3.32 36.19 0.88
C ALA A 62 3.10 36.85 -0.50
N ALA A 63 1.83 37.01 -0.90
CA ALA A 63 1.42 37.93 -1.95
C ALA A 63 0.90 39.24 -1.33
N HIS A 64 1.16 40.38 -2.00
CA HIS A 64 0.88 41.70 -1.45
C HIS A 64 -0.61 42.08 -1.39
N ARG A 65 -0.98 42.89 -0.38
CA ARG A 65 -2.35 43.39 -0.13
C ARG A 65 -2.78 44.52 -1.08
N ALA A 66 -4.05 44.45 -1.49
CA ALA A 66 -5.04 45.54 -1.40
C ALA A 66 -6.46 44.90 -1.38
N GLY A 67 -7.47 45.34 -0.63
CA GLY A 67 -7.51 46.39 0.38
C GLY A 67 -8.83 47.18 0.36
N ALA A 68 -9.94 46.64 0.90
CA ALA A 68 -11.12 47.41 1.32
C ALA A 68 -12.10 46.56 2.18
N TRP A 69 -12.89 47.25 3.02
CA TRP A 69 -13.89 46.69 3.95
C TRP A 69 -15.29 46.54 3.28
N VAL A 70 -16.18 45.73 3.87
CA VAL A 70 -17.44 46.15 4.57
C VAL A 70 -18.33 44.93 4.90
N GLN A 71 -19.23 45.09 5.87
CA GLN A 71 -19.99 44.08 6.61
C GLN A 71 -21.23 43.50 5.89
N ASP A 72 -21.74 42.40 6.47
CA ASP A 72 -23.12 41.90 6.50
C ASP A 72 -24.20 42.67 5.71
N ILE A 73 -24.84 42.01 4.74
CA ILE A 73 -26.25 42.27 4.41
C ILE A 73 -27.04 40.96 4.33
N ARG A 74 -28.00 40.85 5.25
CA ARG A 74 -29.04 39.82 5.35
C ARG A 74 -30.19 40.19 4.40
N TRP A 75 -30.55 39.33 3.45
CA TRP A 75 -31.75 39.55 2.61
C TRP A 75 -32.98 38.82 3.15
N ARG A 76 -34.13 39.50 3.05
CA ARG A 76 -35.42 39.16 3.68
C ARG A 76 -36.50 39.01 2.60
N GLU A 77 -37.40 38.05 2.79
CA GLU A 77 -38.55 37.78 1.91
C GLU A 77 -39.61 38.90 1.87
N LYS A 78 -40.33 38.96 0.73
CA LYS A 78 -41.72 39.41 0.50
C LYS A 78 -42.03 39.15 -1.00
N GLY A 79 -43.16 38.60 -1.47
CA GLY A 79 -44.27 37.91 -0.81
C GLY A 79 -45.60 38.04 -1.61
N LYS A 80 -46.36 36.93 -1.77
CA LYS A 80 -47.77 36.81 -2.29
C LYS A 80 -48.02 37.15 -3.77
N ALA A 81 -49.03 36.63 -4.48
CA ALA A 81 -49.88 35.41 -4.36
C ALA A 81 -50.80 35.25 -5.61
N THR A 82 -51.59 34.15 -5.68
CA THR A 82 -52.78 33.85 -6.53
C THR A 82 -52.58 33.19 -7.91
N GLY A 83 -53.49 32.26 -8.27
CA GLY A 83 -53.68 31.75 -9.65
C GLY A 83 -53.94 30.24 -9.76
N ALA A 84 -55.16 29.85 -10.14
CA ALA A 84 -55.71 28.50 -10.24
C ALA A 84 -55.02 27.50 -11.23
N ALA A 85 -55.32 26.21 -11.06
CA ALA A 85 -55.16 25.17 -12.09
C ALA A 85 -56.33 25.21 -13.12
N PRO A 86 -56.14 24.64 -14.32
CA PRO A 86 -56.85 23.41 -14.65
C PRO A 86 -56.05 22.38 -15.51
N ASP A 87 -56.70 21.24 -15.78
CA ASP A 87 -56.18 20.02 -16.42
C ASP A 87 -55.97 20.07 -17.96
N VAL A 88 -55.51 18.91 -18.50
CA VAL A 88 -55.79 18.32 -19.85
C VAL A 88 -54.61 18.20 -20.85
N ALA A 89 -53.87 17.08 -20.72
CA ALA A 89 -53.65 16.01 -21.73
C ALA A 89 -52.63 16.09 -22.92
N ASN A 90 -52.13 14.88 -23.24
CA ASN A 90 -51.68 14.30 -24.53
C ASN A 90 -50.29 14.60 -25.14
N ALA A 91 -49.34 13.68 -24.92
CA ALA A 91 -48.61 12.87 -25.93
C ALA A 91 -47.68 11.87 -25.18
N VAL A 92 -47.73 10.54 -25.29
CA VAL A 92 -47.70 9.59 -26.43
C VAL A 92 -46.29 9.41 -27.05
N VAL A 93 -45.69 8.25 -26.73
CA VAL A 93 -44.64 7.50 -27.46
C VAL A 93 -43.23 8.12 -27.59
N ALA A 94 -42.23 7.48 -26.97
CA ALA A 94 -41.17 6.72 -27.67
C ALA A 94 -40.18 6.05 -26.69
N THR A 95 -39.69 4.86 -27.05
CA THR A 95 -38.61 4.12 -26.38
C THR A 95 -37.25 4.40 -27.04
N ALA A 96 -36.19 4.54 -26.24
CA ALA A 96 -34.79 4.44 -26.63
C ALA A 96 -34.01 3.99 -25.37
N SER A 97 -33.45 2.78 -25.28
CA SER A 97 -32.31 2.17 -26.01
C SER A 97 -30.94 2.69 -25.53
N ASP A 98 -30.20 1.77 -24.90
CA ASP A 98 -28.75 1.67 -24.65
C ASP A 98 -27.83 2.90 -24.78
N PRO A 99 -26.98 3.17 -23.78
CA PRO A 99 -25.70 3.83 -23.99
C PRO A 99 -24.65 2.78 -24.41
N SER A 100 -24.41 2.66 -25.71
CA SER A 100 -23.22 1.99 -26.25
C SER A 100 -21.97 2.88 -26.07
N ASP A 101 -20.79 2.25 -26.07
CA ASP A 101 -19.49 2.93 -25.97
C ASP A 101 -19.29 4.02 -27.03
N GLU A 102 -18.96 5.24 -26.61
CA GLU A 102 -18.14 6.17 -27.42
C GLU A 102 -17.50 7.25 -26.51
N ALA A 103 -16.28 7.00 -26.05
CA ALA A 103 -15.48 7.99 -25.34
C ALA A 103 -14.78 8.91 -26.36
N LEU A 104 -15.23 10.17 -26.39
CA LEU A 104 -14.78 11.17 -27.37
C LEU A 104 -13.33 11.64 -27.10
N GLU A 105 -12.34 11.03 -27.75
CA GLU A 105 -10.96 11.58 -27.76
C GLU A 105 -10.89 12.88 -28.59
N ILE A 106 -10.74 14.02 -27.91
CA ILE A 106 -10.43 15.30 -28.56
C ILE A 106 -8.94 15.33 -28.92
N ALA A 107 -8.62 14.84 -30.12
CA ALA A 107 -7.27 14.87 -30.67
C ALA A 107 -6.85 16.30 -31.08
N LEU A 108 -6.19 17.02 -30.18
CA LEU A 108 -5.45 18.25 -30.52
C LEU A 108 -4.16 17.90 -31.26
N SER A 109 -4.20 17.99 -32.60
CA SER A 109 -3.02 17.83 -33.45
C SER A 109 -2.12 19.07 -33.44
N MET A 110 -0.84 18.87 -33.16
CA MET A 110 0.24 19.85 -33.32
C MET A 110 1.33 19.22 -34.21
N PRO A 111 1.80 19.90 -35.28
CA PRO A 111 2.69 19.28 -36.26
C PRO A 111 4.14 19.22 -35.76
N THR A 112 4.71 18.02 -35.71
CA THR A 112 6.13 17.80 -35.43
C THR A 112 6.99 17.96 -36.69
N LEU A 113 7.72 19.08 -36.77
CA LEU A 113 8.69 19.33 -37.83
C LEU A 113 9.95 18.45 -37.66
N SER A 114 10.25 17.63 -38.67
CA SER A 114 11.35 16.66 -38.66
C SER A 114 12.72 17.31 -38.88
N MET A 115 13.56 17.39 -37.83
CA MET A 115 14.99 17.73 -37.97
C MET A 115 15.87 16.50 -38.22
N HIS A 116 15.70 15.83 -39.37
CA HIS A 116 16.53 14.68 -39.74
C HIS A 116 17.46 14.88 -40.94
N ALA A 117 17.57 16.12 -41.47
CA ALA A 117 18.31 16.44 -42.68
C ALA A 117 19.27 17.64 -42.51
N PHE A 118 20.31 17.52 -41.65
CA PHE A 118 21.42 18.50 -41.66
C PHE A 118 22.81 18.00 -41.23
N LEU A 119 23.00 16.71 -40.90
CA LEU A 119 24.30 16.16 -40.44
C LEU A 119 24.82 15.01 -41.31
N SER A 120 24.86 15.24 -42.63
CA SER A 120 25.52 14.34 -43.60
C SER A 120 26.51 15.09 -44.51
N ARG A 121 27.54 15.73 -43.91
CA ARG A 121 28.78 16.12 -44.60
C ARG A 121 29.90 16.44 -43.59
N VAL A 122 30.98 15.69 -43.73
CA VAL A 122 32.41 15.91 -43.39
C VAL A 122 32.96 14.68 -42.67
N SER A 123 33.48 13.76 -43.48
CA SER A 123 34.33 12.65 -43.05
C SER A 123 35.80 13.04 -43.23
N LEU A 124 36.60 12.93 -42.17
CA LEU A 124 38.06 13.00 -42.28
C LEU A 124 38.71 11.92 -41.42
N TRP A 125 39.53 11.10 -42.09
CA TRP A 125 40.40 10.10 -41.48
C TRP A 125 41.63 10.74 -40.87
N ILE A 126 42.07 10.29 -39.69
CA ILE A 126 43.49 10.36 -39.27
C ILE A 126 43.84 9.07 -38.50
N SER A 127 44.90 8.38 -38.94
CA SER A 127 45.48 7.21 -38.25
C SER A 127 46.55 7.63 -37.23
N PRO A 128 46.74 6.91 -36.11
CA PRO A 128 47.74 7.27 -35.10
C PRO A 128 49.07 6.52 -35.27
N SER A 129 50.20 7.22 -35.37
CA SER A 129 51.53 6.67 -35.03
C SER A 129 52.60 7.76 -34.87
N SER A 130 53.48 7.60 -33.88
CA SER A 130 54.60 8.49 -33.49
C SER A 130 54.16 9.86 -32.94
N LEU A 131 54.68 10.40 -31.83
CA LEU A 131 56.08 10.49 -31.42
C LEU A 131 56.23 10.54 -29.88
N TRP A 132 57.30 9.92 -29.37
CA TRP A 132 57.78 10.05 -27.99
C TRP A 132 59.28 10.34 -28.05
N ARG A 133 59.72 11.56 -27.65
CA ARG A 133 60.92 11.86 -26.84
C ARG A 133 61.27 13.37 -26.87
N PRO A 134 61.86 13.92 -25.79
CA PRO A 134 62.27 15.31 -25.71
C PRO A 134 63.77 15.52 -26.01
N SER A 135 64.13 16.74 -26.42
CA SER A 135 65.52 17.22 -26.42
C SER A 135 65.58 18.75 -26.29
N ILE A 136 66.37 19.24 -25.34
CA ILE A 136 66.68 20.67 -25.11
C ILE A 136 67.92 21.01 -25.96
N PRO A 137 67.97 22.19 -26.62
CA PRO A 137 68.98 23.18 -26.22
C PRO A 137 68.46 24.63 -26.17
N ALA A 138 69.28 25.52 -25.61
CA ALA A 138 68.94 26.89 -25.26
C ALA A 138 69.05 27.91 -26.42
N GLY A 139 68.39 29.06 -26.26
CA GLY A 139 68.57 30.24 -27.10
C GLY A 139 67.44 31.26 -26.93
N SER A 140 67.77 32.47 -26.45
CA SER A 140 66.93 33.66 -26.53
C SER A 140 67.65 34.71 -27.40
N PRO A 141 67.05 35.85 -27.79
CA PRO A 141 65.69 36.32 -27.49
C PRO A 141 64.89 36.83 -28.72
N SER A 142 63.74 37.45 -28.44
CA SER A 142 62.86 38.26 -29.32
C SER A 142 61.88 37.52 -30.24
N GLY A 143 60.71 38.13 -30.48
CA GLY A 143 59.67 37.65 -31.41
C GLY A 143 58.32 37.35 -30.75
N SER A 144 57.47 38.36 -30.59
CA SER A 144 56.12 38.21 -30.03
C SER A 144 55.13 37.58 -31.01
N ARG A 145 54.57 36.40 -30.69
CA ARG A 145 53.31 35.90 -31.27
C ARG A 145 52.44 35.17 -30.24
N ARG A 146 51.18 35.62 -30.12
CA ARG A 146 50.14 35.03 -29.26
C ARG A 146 49.68 33.68 -29.83
N PRO A 147 49.46 32.63 -29.00
CA PRO A 147 48.63 31.49 -29.40
C PRO A 147 47.14 31.84 -29.28
N ARG A 148 46.31 31.44 -30.26
CA ARG A 148 44.84 31.51 -30.18
C ARG A 148 44.33 30.44 -29.22
N GLY A 149 43.48 30.83 -28.27
CA GLY A 149 42.80 29.89 -27.38
C GLY A 149 41.57 29.25 -28.03
N SER A 150 41.55 27.92 -28.10
CA SER A 150 40.35 27.12 -28.40
C SER A 150 40.47 25.71 -27.82
N THR A 151 40.87 25.61 -26.55
CA THR A 151 41.16 24.34 -25.86
C THR A 151 40.10 23.81 -24.89
N PRO A 152 39.21 24.60 -24.22
CA PRO A 152 38.31 24.01 -23.22
C PRO A 152 37.21 23.14 -23.83
N VAL A 153 36.64 23.54 -24.98
CA VAL A 153 35.60 22.75 -25.67
C VAL A 153 36.19 21.42 -26.19
N LEU A 154 37.40 21.47 -26.77
CA LEU A 154 38.07 20.26 -27.25
C LEU A 154 38.43 19.32 -26.09
N PHE A 155 38.81 19.85 -24.92
CA PHE A 155 39.06 19.03 -23.74
C PHE A 155 37.79 18.36 -23.21
N VAL A 156 36.64 19.06 -23.16
CA VAL A 156 35.37 18.47 -22.73
C VAL A 156 34.89 17.41 -23.72
N VAL A 157 34.96 17.67 -25.02
CA VAL A 157 34.62 16.67 -26.06
C VAL A 157 35.58 15.48 -26.02
N PHE A 158 36.89 15.72 -25.86
CA PHE A 158 37.87 14.64 -25.72
C PHE A 158 37.66 13.84 -24.43
N PHE A 159 37.31 14.46 -23.30
CA PHE A 159 37.06 13.76 -22.04
C PHE A 159 35.75 12.96 -22.09
N LEU A 160 34.70 13.48 -22.75
CA LEU A 160 33.47 12.74 -23.02
C LEU A 160 33.70 11.56 -23.99
N LEU A 161 34.47 11.76 -25.05
CA LEU A 161 34.86 10.69 -25.98
C LEU A 161 35.79 9.68 -25.30
N LEU A 162 36.68 10.10 -24.40
CA LEU A 162 37.55 9.22 -23.61
C LEU A 162 36.72 8.40 -22.61
N LEU A 163 35.73 9.00 -21.94
CA LEU A 163 34.75 8.28 -21.11
C LEU A 163 33.96 7.27 -21.95
N PHE A 164 33.44 7.68 -23.11
CA PHE A 164 32.69 6.82 -24.03
C PHE A 164 33.55 5.68 -24.61
N TRP A 165 34.85 5.93 -24.82
CA TRP A 165 35.83 4.96 -25.31
C TRP A 165 36.28 4.00 -24.21
N LEU A 166 36.57 4.47 -23.00
CA LEU A 166 36.83 3.64 -21.81
C LEU A 166 35.61 2.77 -21.48
N PHE A 167 34.41 3.34 -21.56
CA PHE A 167 33.15 2.62 -21.39
C PHE A 167 32.95 1.56 -22.49
N SER A 168 33.22 1.89 -23.76
CA SER A 168 33.22 0.91 -24.85
C SER A 168 34.30 -0.17 -24.69
N LEU A 169 35.46 0.16 -24.11
CA LEU A 169 36.56 -0.79 -23.88
C LEU A 169 36.21 -1.77 -22.75
N LEU A 170 35.57 -1.28 -21.68
CA LEU A 170 34.98 -2.10 -20.62
C LEU A 170 33.86 -3.00 -21.15
N LEU A 171 33.01 -2.53 -22.07
CA LEU A 171 32.03 -3.38 -22.74
C LEU A 171 32.66 -4.45 -23.66
N ARG A 172 33.80 -4.15 -24.31
CA ARG A 172 34.46 -5.08 -25.25
C ARG A 172 35.34 -6.14 -24.60
N LEU A 173 35.79 -5.91 -23.37
CA LEU A 173 36.52 -6.92 -22.58
C LEU A 173 35.59 -7.94 -21.89
N ALA A 174 34.28 -7.72 -21.90
CA ALA A 174 33.28 -8.68 -21.46
C ALA A 174 32.84 -9.58 -22.63
N SER A 175 33.22 -10.86 -22.60
CA SER A 175 32.69 -11.88 -23.50
C SER A 175 32.45 -13.21 -22.75
N PRO A 176 31.52 -14.07 -23.19
CA PRO A 176 30.21 -13.76 -23.73
C PRO A 176 29.13 -14.42 -22.84
N TRP A 177 28.82 -13.82 -21.68
CA TRP A 177 27.71 -14.25 -20.83
C TRP A 177 26.58 -13.22 -20.92
N ARG A 178 25.35 -13.70 -21.12
CA ARG A 178 24.20 -12.88 -21.55
C ARG A 178 23.71 -11.93 -20.45
N LEU A 179 24.36 -10.76 -20.34
CA LEU A 179 23.91 -9.62 -19.56
C LEU A 179 23.51 -8.49 -20.50
N SER A 180 22.21 -8.43 -20.81
CA SER A 180 21.58 -7.29 -21.48
C SER A 180 21.59 -6.07 -20.55
N CYS A 181 22.63 -5.22 -20.68
CA CYS A 181 22.84 -4.06 -19.82
C CYS A 181 22.23 -2.78 -20.44
N PRO A 182 21.29 -2.07 -19.77
CA PRO A 182 20.43 -1.07 -20.41
C PRO A 182 20.94 0.37 -20.22
N LEU A 183 22.04 0.78 -20.87
CA LEU A 183 22.45 2.20 -20.83
C LEU A 183 21.86 3.09 -21.93
N GLY A 184 21.16 2.51 -22.92
CA GLY A 184 20.31 3.28 -23.84
C GLY A 184 18.98 3.76 -23.20
N ALA A 185 18.54 3.13 -22.12
CA ALA A 185 17.22 3.38 -21.52
C ALA A 185 17.15 4.68 -20.70
N LEU A 186 18.28 5.22 -20.21
CA LEU A 186 18.29 6.37 -19.30
C LEU A 186 17.88 7.72 -19.93
N LEU A 187 17.74 7.79 -21.26
CA LEU A 187 17.29 8.99 -21.97
C LEU A 187 15.92 8.84 -22.66
N LEU A 188 15.36 7.64 -22.71
CA LEU A 188 14.10 7.31 -23.40
C LEU A 188 13.34 6.14 -22.71
N ALA A 189 13.33 6.09 -21.38
CA ALA A 189 12.40 5.21 -20.67
C ALA A 189 11.00 5.85 -20.68
N GLU A 190 10.01 5.18 -21.27
CA GLU A 190 8.63 5.66 -21.21
C GLU A 190 8.12 5.57 -19.76
N ALA A 191 7.39 6.59 -19.30
CA ALA A 191 6.75 6.55 -17.98
C ALA A 191 5.77 5.37 -17.81
N LYS A 192 5.34 4.74 -18.92
CA LYS A 192 4.53 3.52 -18.94
C LYS A 192 5.24 2.29 -18.37
N ASP A 193 6.58 2.25 -18.38
CA ASP A 193 7.37 1.14 -17.84
C ASP A 193 7.50 1.22 -16.30
N PHE A 194 7.42 2.42 -15.73
CA PHE A 194 7.51 2.69 -14.30
C PHE A 194 6.14 2.94 -13.66
N ARG A 195 5.23 1.96 -13.73
CA ARG A 195 3.92 2.01 -13.06
C ARG A 195 4.03 1.81 -11.55
N PHE A 196 4.39 2.87 -10.82
CA PHE A 196 4.33 2.89 -9.36
C PHE A 196 2.91 2.68 -8.82
N ASP A 197 1.89 3.19 -9.51
CA ASP A 197 0.46 3.09 -9.09
C ASP A 197 -0.16 1.70 -9.33
N SER A 198 0.62 0.69 -9.73
CA SER A 198 0.10 -0.67 -9.96
C SER A 198 -0.44 -1.37 -8.70
N LEU A 199 -0.17 -0.82 -7.50
CA LEU A 199 -0.84 -1.22 -6.26
C LEU A 199 -2.32 -0.83 -6.22
N GLU A 200 -2.70 0.31 -6.81
CA GLU A 200 -4.11 0.71 -6.96
C GLU A 200 -4.81 -0.06 -8.11
N ILE A 201 -4.05 -0.40 -9.15
CA ILE A 201 -4.55 -1.18 -10.31
C ILE A 201 -4.93 -2.62 -9.91
N ALA A 202 -4.39 -3.14 -8.80
CA ALA A 202 -4.79 -4.44 -8.26
C ALA A 202 -6.30 -4.52 -7.94
N HIS A 203 -6.97 -3.39 -7.65
CA HIS A 203 -8.35 -3.32 -7.14
C HIS A 203 -9.46 -3.63 -8.16
N ARG A 204 -9.12 -4.26 -9.29
CA ARG A 204 -10.08 -4.69 -10.31
C ARG A 204 -9.89 -6.16 -10.65
N SER A 205 -10.48 -7.03 -9.83
CA SER A 205 -11.14 -8.22 -10.34
C SER A 205 -12.22 -7.75 -11.36
N PRO A 206 -12.03 -7.96 -12.67
CA PRO A 206 -12.81 -7.25 -13.69
C PRO A 206 -14.23 -7.79 -13.87
N ASP A 207 -14.46 -9.06 -13.49
CA ASP A 207 -15.68 -9.81 -13.85
C ASP A 207 -16.68 -9.98 -12.69
N LEU A 208 -16.41 -9.37 -11.53
CA LEU A 208 -17.20 -9.56 -10.30
C LEU A 208 -18.08 -8.33 -10.01
N HIS A 209 -19.31 -8.37 -10.53
CA HIS A 209 -20.34 -7.37 -10.24
C HIS A 209 -21.23 -7.77 -9.06
N HIS A 210 -21.66 -6.78 -8.28
CA HIS A 210 -22.67 -6.95 -7.23
C HIS A 210 -24.09 -6.67 -7.76
N PRO A 211 -25.11 -7.39 -7.27
CA PRO A 211 -25.03 -8.60 -6.44
C PRO A 211 -24.77 -9.85 -7.30
N LEU A 212 -24.00 -10.80 -6.77
CA LEU A 212 -23.89 -12.12 -7.40
C LEU A 212 -25.26 -12.84 -7.39
N PRO A 213 -25.59 -13.63 -8.43
CA PRO A 213 -26.84 -14.39 -8.51
C PRO A 213 -27.04 -15.31 -7.30
N TYR A 214 -28.30 -15.57 -6.99
CA TYR A 214 -28.70 -16.42 -5.87
C TYR A 214 -28.58 -17.91 -6.24
N PRO A 215 -28.28 -18.79 -5.26
CA PRO A 215 -28.02 -20.22 -5.53
C PRO A 215 -29.23 -21.00 -6.05
N VAL A 216 -30.44 -20.43 -6.02
CA VAL A 216 -31.68 -21.09 -6.49
C VAL A 216 -31.64 -21.39 -8.00
N ASP A 217 -31.06 -20.48 -8.81
CA ASP A 217 -30.91 -20.68 -10.26
C ASP A 217 -29.90 -21.80 -10.54
N ALA A 218 -28.75 -21.73 -9.88
CA ALA A 218 -27.74 -22.78 -9.89
C ALA A 218 -28.30 -24.13 -9.44
N SER A 219 -29.23 -24.15 -8.46
CA SER A 219 -29.90 -25.36 -7.99
C SER A 219 -30.79 -25.96 -9.06
N ALA A 220 -31.69 -25.19 -9.68
CA ALA A 220 -32.53 -25.69 -10.75
C ALA A 220 -31.70 -26.21 -11.94
N CYS A 221 -30.72 -25.42 -12.41
CA CYS A 221 -29.84 -25.83 -13.50
C CYS A 221 -29.02 -27.09 -13.17
N GLY A 222 -28.41 -27.14 -11.98
CA GLY A 222 -27.62 -28.28 -11.52
C GLY A 222 -28.42 -29.56 -11.32
N LEU A 223 -29.69 -29.47 -10.90
CA LEU A 223 -30.57 -30.65 -10.79
C LEU A 223 -30.95 -31.21 -12.16
N ALA A 224 -31.27 -30.34 -13.12
CA ALA A 224 -31.55 -30.74 -14.50
C ALA A 224 -30.32 -31.38 -15.17
N ALA A 225 -29.14 -30.79 -15.00
CA ALA A 225 -27.87 -31.34 -15.51
C ALA A 225 -27.54 -32.71 -14.88
N LEU A 226 -27.67 -32.85 -13.55
CA LEU A 226 -27.48 -34.14 -12.86
C LEU A 226 -28.44 -35.22 -13.35
N ARG A 227 -29.72 -34.87 -13.55
CA ARG A 227 -30.72 -35.79 -14.10
C ARG A 227 -30.32 -36.27 -15.50
N ARG A 228 -30.00 -35.35 -16.42
CA ARG A 228 -29.57 -35.66 -17.79
C ARG A 228 -28.31 -36.53 -17.80
N LEU A 229 -27.31 -36.21 -16.98
CA LEU A 229 -26.09 -37.00 -16.82
C LEU A 229 -26.41 -38.43 -16.33
N GLY A 230 -27.26 -38.56 -15.31
CA GLY A 230 -27.68 -39.85 -14.79
C GLY A 230 -28.49 -40.69 -15.78
N GLU A 231 -29.35 -40.06 -16.60
CA GLU A 231 -30.03 -40.73 -17.72
C GLU A 231 -29.00 -41.24 -18.76
N ARG A 232 -28.09 -40.39 -19.25
CA ARG A 232 -27.02 -40.78 -20.22
C ARG A 232 -26.15 -41.93 -19.71
N LEU A 233 -25.68 -41.87 -18.46
CA LEU A 233 -24.82 -42.93 -17.88
C LEU A 233 -25.57 -44.26 -17.68
N ARG A 234 -26.87 -44.22 -17.35
CA ARG A 234 -27.72 -45.41 -17.23
C ARG A 234 -28.10 -46.03 -18.58
N GLU A 235 -28.00 -45.26 -19.67
CA GLU A 235 -28.15 -45.78 -21.03
C GLU A 235 -26.85 -46.40 -21.54
N SER A 236 -25.70 -45.73 -21.39
CA SER A 236 -24.37 -46.29 -21.72
C SER A 236 -24.14 -47.63 -21.01
N THR A 237 -24.44 -47.71 -19.70
CA THR A 237 -24.24 -48.96 -18.92
C THR A 237 -25.15 -50.12 -19.34
N LYS A 238 -26.26 -49.87 -20.06
CA LYS A 238 -27.11 -50.92 -20.63
C LYS A 238 -26.63 -51.42 -21.99
N GLN A 239 -25.88 -50.60 -22.74
CA GLN A 239 -25.39 -50.97 -24.07
C GLN A 239 -24.23 -51.97 -23.94
N THR A 240 -24.53 -53.26 -24.10
CA THR A 240 -23.56 -54.36 -23.99
C THR A 240 -22.66 -54.53 -25.21
N SER A 241 -22.72 -53.61 -26.17
CA SER A 241 -21.98 -53.64 -27.44
C SER A 241 -20.58 -53.02 -27.30
N SER A 242 -19.60 -53.60 -27.97
CA SER A 242 -18.21 -53.13 -27.92
C SER A 242 -18.05 -51.71 -28.46
N ARG A 243 -17.43 -50.82 -27.66
CA ARG A 243 -17.05 -49.43 -27.96
C ARG A 243 -18.20 -48.39 -28.01
N HIS A 244 -18.86 -48.16 -26.88
CA HIS A 244 -19.26 -46.78 -26.57
C HIS A 244 -17.98 -45.98 -26.26
N THR A 245 -17.58 -45.09 -27.18
CA THR A 245 -16.47 -44.17 -26.97
C THR A 245 -17.02 -42.78 -26.67
N TRP A 246 -16.80 -42.32 -25.44
CA TRP A 246 -17.01 -40.92 -25.05
C TRP A 246 -16.25 -39.97 -26.00
N ARG A 247 -16.78 -38.77 -26.24
CA ARG A 247 -16.12 -37.80 -27.11
C ARG A 247 -14.83 -37.31 -26.44
N ARG A 248 -13.82 -36.94 -27.25
CA ARG A 248 -12.59 -36.32 -26.74
C ARG A 248 -12.96 -35.04 -25.98
N GLY A 249 -12.78 -35.05 -24.66
CA GLY A 249 -13.24 -34.00 -23.72
C GLY A 249 -14.22 -34.49 -22.64
N GLU A 250 -14.80 -35.68 -22.76
CA GLU A 250 -15.76 -36.24 -21.78
C GLU A 250 -15.13 -37.20 -20.74
N GLU A 251 -13.85 -37.00 -20.40
CA GLU A 251 -13.07 -37.87 -19.49
C GLU A 251 -13.75 -38.07 -18.11
N THR A 252 -14.46 -37.05 -17.61
CA THR A 252 -15.24 -37.11 -16.38
C THR A 252 -16.39 -38.13 -16.46
N SER A 253 -17.00 -38.29 -17.63
CA SER A 253 -18.11 -39.25 -17.83
C SER A 253 -17.58 -40.69 -17.91
N GLU A 254 -16.40 -40.90 -18.50
CA GLU A 254 -15.72 -42.20 -18.51
C GLU A 254 -15.36 -42.66 -17.08
N ILE A 255 -14.83 -41.77 -16.25
CA ILE A 255 -14.52 -42.06 -14.84
C ILE A 255 -15.78 -42.43 -14.05
N LEU A 256 -16.90 -41.71 -14.28
CA LEU A 256 -18.17 -42.01 -13.64
C LEU A 256 -18.78 -43.34 -14.11
N GLU A 257 -18.69 -43.66 -15.40
CA GLU A 257 -19.12 -44.95 -15.93
C GLU A 257 -18.29 -46.11 -15.36
N LYS A 258 -16.97 -45.92 -15.23
CA LYS A 258 -16.07 -46.87 -14.57
C LYS A 258 -16.43 -47.05 -13.09
N ALA A 259 -16.77 -45.98 -12.37
CA ALA A 259 -17.22 -46.05 -10.99
C ALA A 259 -18.53 -46.85 -10.84
N MET A 260 -19.51 -46.63 -11.72
CA MET A 260 -20.75 -47.43 -11.77
C MET A 260 -20.49 -48.91 -12.05
N LYS A 261 -19.49 -49.23 -12.89
CA LYS A 261 -19.11 -50.61 -13.25
C LYS A 261 -18.19 -51.30 -12.24
N ALA A 262 -17.67 -50.59 -11.23
CA ALA A 262 -16.68 -51.11 -10.28
C ALA A 262 -17.21 -52.17 -9.29
N GLY A 263 -18.54 -52.36 -9.19
CA GLY A 263 -19.15 -53.27 -8.20
C GLY A 263 -19.14 -52.73 -6.76
N VAL A 264 -18.83 -51.44 -6.58
CA VAL A 264 -18.90 -50.75 -5.29
C VAL A 264 -20.34 -50.32 -5.01
N VAL A 265 -20.79 -50.54 -3.78
CA VAL A 265 -22.16 -50.32 -3.33
C VAL A 265 -22.17 -49.57 -2.00
N ILE A 266 -23.13 -48.67 -1.79
CA ILE A 266 -23.32 -48.00 -0.50
C ILE A 266 -24.41 -48.75 0.27
N GLU A 267 -24.05 -49.35 1.40
CA GLU A 267 -25.03 -50.05 2.26
C GLU A 267 -25.97 -49.04 2.92
N LYS A 268 -25.41 -47.95 3.47
CA LYS A 268 -26.15 -46.89 4.17
C LYS A 268 -25.56 -45.51 3.84
N LEU A 269 -26.42 -44.54 3.53
CA LEU A 269 -26.06 -43.13 3.34
C LEU A 269 -26.86 -42.24 4.29
N GLU A 270 -26.17 -41.51 5.16
CA GLU A 270 -26.73 -40.50 6.06
C GLU A 270 -26.15 -39.14 5.69
N ARG A 271 -27.00 -38.16 5.37
CA ARG A 271 -26.58 -36.77 5.16
C ARG A 271 -27.21 -35.89 6.22
N ARG A 272 -26.40 -35.04 6.85
CA ARG A 272 -26.81 -34.09 7.87
C ARG A 272 -26.46 -32.66 7.45
N LEU A 273 -27.47 -31.81 7.50
CA LEU A 273 -27.43 -30.38 7.20
C LEU A 273 -27.54 -29.63 8.53
N ASP A 274 -26.43 -29.10 9.04
CA ASP A 274 -26.41 -28.24 10.23
C ASP A 274 -26.62 -26.78 9.78
N MET A 275 -27.82 -26.24 10.02
CA MET A 275 -28.25 -24.91 9.59
C MET A 275 -27.76 -23.82 10.57
N LYS A 276 -26.75 -23.04 10.16
CA LYS A 276 -26.23 -21.86 10.86
C LYS A 276 -26.09 -20.69 9.88
N ARG A 277 -25.27 -19.65 10.15
CA ARG A 277 -24.98 -18.59 9.17
C ARG A 277 -24.41 -19.14 7.85
N GLN A 278 -23.55 -20.15 7.94
CA GLN A 278 -23.20 -21.04 6.84
C GLN A 278 -23.83 -22.42 7.07
N VAL A 279 -24.14 -23.14 6.00
CA VAL A 279 -24.68 -24.50 6.09
C VAL A 279 -23.52 -25.48 6.09
N LYS A 280 -23.37 -26.26 7.16
CA LYS A 280 -22.40 -27.35 7.23
C LYS A 280 -23.09 -28.64 6.82
N VAL A 281 -22.60 -29.27 5.76
CA VAL A 281 -23.07 -30.58 5.29
C VAL A 281 -22.11 -31.66 5.74
N THR A 282 -22.65 -32.75 6.29
CA THR A 282 -21.88 -33.94 6.71
C THR A 282 -22.53 -35.16 6.06
N ILE A 283 -21.82 -35.86 5.19
CA ILE A 283 -22.27 -37.11 4.54
C ILE A 283 -21.47 -38.26 5.17
N ARG A 284 -22.18 -39.25 5.71
CA ARG A 284 -21.64 -40.48 6.27
C ARG A 284 -22.14 -41.65 5.43
N THR A 285 -21.22 -42.43 4.91
CA THR A 285 -21.52 -43.61 4.09
C THR A 285 -20.82 -44.83 4.64
N THR A 286 -21.48 -45.98 4.53
CA THR A 286 -20.85 -47.30 4.68
C THR A 286 -20.77 -47.90 3.29
N VAL A 287 -19.55 -48.09 2.80
CA VAL A 287 -19.25 -48.53 1.44
C VAL A 287 -18.74 -49.96 1.48
N ALA A 288 -19.32 -50.82 0.65
CA ALA A 288 -18.94 -52.22 0.48
C ALA A 288 -18.50 -52.48 -0.96
N ASN A 289 -17.46 -53.27 -1.14
CA ASN A 289 -17.00 -53.70 -2.47
C ASN A 289 -17.54 -55.10 -2.79
N HIS A 290 -18.45 -55.20 -3.76
CA HIS A 290 -18.94 -56.47 -4.30
C HIS A 290 -18.29 -56.84 -5.64
N GLY A 291 -17.35 -56.02 -6.13
CA GLY A 291 -16.55 -56.29 -7.31
C GLY A 291 -15.42 -57.29 -7.06
N ALA A 292 -14.79 -57.74 -8.14
CA ALA A 292 -13.71 -58.73 -8.10
C ALA A 292 -12.31 -58.15 -7.81
N SER A 293 -12.15 -56.83 -7.91
CA SER A 293 -10.87 -56.12 -7.72
C SER A 293 -10.92 -55.20 -6.51
N ALA A 294 -9.79 -55.01 -5.84
CA ALA A 294 -9.64 -53.97 -4.83
C ALA A 294 -9.83 -52.57 -5.44
N VAL A 295 -10.38 -51.63 -4.67
CA VAL A 295 -10.64 -50.26 -5.10
C VAL A 295 -9.85 -49.28 -4.24
N GLU A 296 -8.90 -48.57 -4.85
CA GLU A 296 -8.05 -47.58 -4.16
C GLU A 296 -8.71 -46.20 -4.07
N ASN A 297 -9.43 -45.80 -5.12
CA ASN A 297 -10.03 -44.48 -5.24
C ASN A 297 -11.55 -44.57 -5.39
N LEU A 298 -12.28 -43.63 -4.76
CA LEU A 298 -13.73 -43.52 -4.91
C LEU A 298 -14.11 -42.17 -5.52
N ALA A 299 -14.98 -42.21 -6.53
CA ALA A 299 -15.58 -41.02 -7.10
C ALA A 299 -16.65 -40.46 -6.14
N PHE A 300 -16.54 -39.18 -5.81
CA PHE A 300 -17.56 -38.42 -5.11
C PHE A 300 -17.91 -37.19 -5.95
N LEU A 301 -19.20 -36.83 -6.00
CA LEU A 301 -19.67 -35.70 -6.79
C LEU A 301 -20.35 -34.68 -5.89
N LEU A 302 -20.13 -33.40 -6.15
CA LEU A 302 -20.92 -32.31 -5.59
C LEU A 302 -21.85 -31.78 -6.69
N PRO A 303 -23.18 -31.66 -6.43
CA PRO A 303 -24.08 -30.94 -7.32
C PRO A 303 -23.56 -29.54 -7.63
N PHE A 304 -23.74 -29.06 -8.86
CA PHE A 304 -23.23 -27.76 -9.32
C PHE A 304 -23.48 -26.64 -8.29
N HIS A 305 -24.73 -26.49 -7.84
CA HIS A 305 -25.13 -25.46 -6.87
C HIS A 305 -24.43 -25.53 -5.52
N GLU A 306 -24.09 -26.73 -5.03
CA GLU A 306 -23.29 -26.87 -3.83
C GLU A 306 -21.82 -26.56 -4.14
N ALA A 307 -21.30 -27.07 -5.27
CA ALA A 307 -19.91 -26.94 -5.70
C ALA A 307 -19.41 -25.49 -5.82
N VAL A 308 -20.22 -24.58 -6.37
CA VAL A 308 -19.91 -23.13 -6.45
C VAL A 308 -19.75 -22.48 -5.07
N GLN A 309 -20.39 -23.03 -4.04
CA GLN A 309 -20.46 -22.43 -2.70
C GLN A 309 -19.56 -23.11 -1.66
N VAL A 310 -18.88 -24.23 -2.01
CA VAL A 310 -18.03 -24.96 -1.07
C VAL A 310 -16.76 -24.17 -0.74
N GLY A 311 -16.77 -23.45 0.37
CA GLY A 311 -15.60 -22.74 0.87
C GLY A 311 -14.58 -23.65 1.58
N TRP A 312 -15.07 -24.73 2.20
CA TRP A 312 -14.26 -25.70 2.96
C TRP A 312 -14.76 -27.12 2.78
N MET A 313 -13.84 -28.09 2.71
CA MET A 313 -14.15 -29.52 2.65
C MET A 313 -13.05 -30.37 3.32
N ALA A 314 -13.43 -31.49 3.92
CA ALA A 314 -12.55 -32.53 4.44
C ALA A 314 -13.21 -33.91 4.32
N ALA A 315 -12.40 -34.96 4.12
CA ALA A 315 -12.86 -36.34 4.08
C ALA A 315 -12.11 -37.21 5.11
N LYS A 316 -12.76 -38.27 5.58
CA LYS A 316 -12.20 -39.27 6.49
C LYS A 316 -12.61 -40.69 6.12
N GLN A 317 -11.70 -41.65 6.29
CA GLN A 317 -11.95 -43.08 6.24
C GLN A 317 -11.76 -43.64 7.66
N ASN A 318 -12.79 -44.28 8.21
CA ASN A 318 -12.78 -44.86 9.56
C ASN A 318 -12.24 -43.89 10.64
N GLY A 319 -12.61 -42.61 10.54
CA GLY A 319 -12.20 -41.53 11.46
C GLY A 319 -10.85 -40.87 11.14
N GLN A 320 -10.03 -41.43 10.24
CA GLN A 320 -8.72 -40.90 9.85
C GLN A 320 -8.84 -39.99 8.62
N THR A 321 -8.16 -38.85 8.58
CA THR A 321 -8.20 -37.90 7.46
C THR A 321 -7.66 -38.51 6.17
N VAL A 322 -8.29 -38.16 5.04
CA VAL A 322 -7.99 -38.66 3.70
C VAL A 322 -7.89 -37.48 2.72
N SER A 323 -6.99 -37.57 1.73
CA SER A 323 -6.87 -36.61 0.64
C SER A 323 -7.89 -36.88 -0.47
N PHE A 324 -8.30 -35.82 -1.15
CA PHE A 324 -9.11 -35.89 -2.36
C PHE A 324 -8.59 -34.87 -3.37
N ASP A 325 -8.66 -35.20 -4.65
CA ASP A 325 -8.31 -34.31 -5.75
C ASP A 325 -9.56 -33.96 -6.59
N ALA A 326 -9.59 -32.74 -7.13
CA ALA A 326 -10.62 -32.32 -8.06
C ALA A 326 -10.26 -32.77 -9.49
N ILE A 327 -11.11 -33.62 -10.08
CA ILE A 327 -10.92 -34.15 -11.43
C ILE A 327 -11.42 -33.14 -12.47
N SER A 328 -12.57 -32.50 -12.18
CA SER A 328 -13.11 -31.42 -13.00
C SER A 328 -12.74 -30.06 -12.43
N GLU A 329 -12.75 -29.03 -13.28
CA GLU A 329 -12.68 -27.65 -12.82
C GLU A 329 -13.85 -27.29 -11.91
N ARG A 330 -13.63 -26.34 -11.00
CA ARG A 330 -14.68 -25.82 -10.11
C ARG A 330 -15.54 -24.82 -10.89
N PRO A 331 -16.87 -24.98 -10.93
CA PRO A 331 -17.74 -23.99 -11.55
C PRO A 331 -17.70 -22.64 -10.79
N ARG A 332 -18.03 -21.55 -11.49
CA ARG A 332 -18.18 -20.20 -10.92
C ARG A 332 -19.65 -19.78 -10.96
N ILE A 333 -20.10 -18.98 -9.98
CA ILE A 333 -21.50 -18.55 -9.92
C ILE A 333 -21.77 -17.32 -10.79
N SER A 334 -20.73 -16.61 -11.23
CA SER A 334 -20.82 -15.42 -12.08
C SER A 334 -21.30 -15.69 -13.51
N SER A 335 -21.48 -16.95 -13.93
CA SER A 335 -22.04 -17.29 -15.24
C SER A 335 -23.53 -16.95 -15.38
N PHE A 336 -24.29 -16.87 -14.28
CA PHE A 336 -25.72 -16.56 -14.34
C PHE A 336 -25.97 -15.05 -14.25
N SER A 337 -26.65 -14.49 -15.26
CA SER A 337 -27.16 -13.13 -15.17
C SER A 337 -28.52 -13.09 -14.45
N PRO A 338 -28.64 -12.36 -13.31
CA PRO A 338 -29.89 -12.23 -12.57
C PRO A 338 -30.95 -11.39 -13.30
N HIS A 339 -30.59 -10.75 -14.41
CA HIS A 339 -31.47 -9.94 -15.24
C HIS A 339 -32.15 -10.73 -16.37
N THR A 340 -31.83 -12.02 -16.52
CA THR A 340 -32.51 -12.87 -17.51
C THR A 340 -33.97 -13.10 -17.10
N PRO A 341 -34.95 -13.04 -18.03
CA PRO A 341 -36.37 -13.24 -17.72
C PRO A 341 -36.70 -14.65 -17.24
N ALA A 342 -35.78 -15.60 -17.44
CA ALA A 342 -35.85 -16.97 -16.95
C ALA A 342 -35.39 -17.14 -15.50
N SER A 343 -34.61 -16.19 -14.96
CA SER A 343 -34.00 -16.30 -13.63
C SER A 343 -35.05 -16.34 -12.52
N LEU A 344 -34.95 -17.38 -11.68
CA LEU A 344 -35.68 -17.47 -10.43
C LEU A 344 -35.17 -16.42 -9.41
N SER A 345 -34.12 -15.65 -9.75
CA SER A 345 -33.56 -14.55 -8.97
C SER A 345 -34.16 -13.16 -9.25
N HIS A 346 -35.32 -13.07 -9.91
CA HIS A 346 -36.10 -11.82 -9.91
C HIS A 346 -36.73 -11.48 -8.54
N ASP A 347 -37.05 -10.19 -8.32
CA ASP A 347 -37.45 -9.70 -6.98
C ASP A 347 -38.82 -10.25 -6.50
N ALA A 348 -39.78 -10.43 -7.40
CA ALA A 348 -41.18 -10.73 -7.07
C ALA A 348 -41.54 -12.23 -6.91
N LEU A 349 -40.55 -13.13 -6.86
CA LEU A 349 -40.79 -14.58 -7.01
C LEU A 349 -41.32 -15.25 -5.73
N LEU A 350 -42.40 -16.03 -5.85
CA LEU A 350 -43.07 -16.72 -4.75
C LEU A 350 -42.41 -18.06 -4.40
N VAL A 351 -42.55 -18.49 -3.14
CA VAL A 351 -41.96 -19.75 -2.64
C VAL A 351 -42.56 -21.01 -3.29
N GLU A 352 -43.77 -20.92 -3.85
CA GLU A 352 -44.36 -22.01 -4.64
C GLU A 352 -43.77 -22.07 -6.07
N GLU A 353 -43.43 -20.93 -6.67
CA GLU A 353 -42.80 -20.86 -7.99
C GLU A 353 -41.37 -21.44 -7.94
N VAL A 354 -40.61 -21.14 -6.88
CA VAL A 354 -39.32 -21.79 -6.59
C VAL A 354 -39.48 -23.31 -6.55
N ASP A 355 -40.43 -23.79 -5.75
CA ASP A 355 -40.61 -25.22 -5.53
C ASP A 355 -41.05 -25.93 -6.81
N GLN A 356 -42.01 -25.37 -7.57
CA GLN A 356 -42.45 -25.94 -8.85
C GLN A 356 -41.29 -26.03 -9.85
N ALA A 357 -40.50 -24.96 -10.01
CA ALA A 357 -39.34 -24.96 -10.90
C ALA A 357 -38.31 -26.05 -10.51
N LEU A 358 -38.09 -26.26 -9.21
CA LEU A 358 -37.20 -27.33 -8.72
C LEU A 358 -37.78 -28.73 -8.95
N GLN A 359 -39.08 -28.96 -8.70
CA GLN A 359 -39.72 -30.27 -8.97
C GLN A 359 -39.64 -30.63 -10.46
N VAL A 360 -39.81 -29.65 -11.36
CA VAL A 360 -39.64 -29.82 -12.81
C VAL A 360 -38.18 -30.15 -13.15
N ALA A 361 -37.22 -29.36 -12.66
CA ALA A 361 -35.80 -29.56 -12.92
C ALA A 361 -35.29 -30.94 -12.46
N ALA A 362 -35.75 -31.41 -11.30
CA ALA A 362 -35.45 -32.75 -10.79
C ALA A 362 -36.21 -33.88 -11.52
N GLY A 363 -37.23 -33.56 -12.33
CA GLY A 363 -38.05 -34.53 -13.05
C GLY A 363 -39.14 -35.22 -12.24
N VAL A 364 -39.50 -34.67 -11.08
CA VAL A 364 -40.54 -35.19 -10.19
C VAL A 364 -41.94 -34.73 -10.63
N ALA A 365 -42.02 -33.53 -11.21
CA ALA A 365 -43.23 -32.99 -11.82
C ALA A 365 -43.13 -33.00 -13.36
N ALA A 366 -44.26 -33.21 -14.03
CA ALA A 366 -44.36 -33.04 -15.49
C ALA A 366 -44.48 -31.56 -15.87
N ASP A 367 -43.94 -31.18 -17.02
CA ASP A 367 -44.14 -29.85 -17.61
C ASP A 367 -45.63 -29.62 -17.92
N SER A 368 -46.30 -28.83 -17.08
CA SER A 368 -47.65 -28.36 -17.36
C SER A 368 -47.61 -27.36 -18.51
N ALA A 369 -48.05 -27.79 -19.70
CA ALA A 369 -48.07 -26.99 -20.94
C ALA A 369 -49.14 -25.88 -20.95
N SER A 370 -49.23 -25.08 -19.87
CA SER A 370 -50.32 -24.13 -19.62
C SER A 370 -49.84 -22.75 -19.18
N GLY A 371 -49.66 -21.85 -20.17
CA GLY A 371 -50.13 -20.45 -20.12
C GLY A 371 -49.55 -19.44 -19.10
N GLY A 372 -48.68 -19.82 -18.16
CA GLY A 372 -48.01 -18.92 -17.22
C GLY A 372 -46.57 -18.63 -17.62
N ARG A 373 -46.11 -17.37 -17.47
CA ARG A 373 -44.77 -16.85 -17.86
C ARG A 373 -43.64 -17.88 -17.66
N GLY A 374 -43.16 -18.46 -18.76
CA GLY A 374 -42.36 -19.69 -18.78
C GLY A 374 -40.87 -19.52 -18.48
N GLY A 375 -40.49 -18.99 -17.31
CA GLY A 375 -39.08 -18.78 -16.97
C GLY A 375 -38.25 -20.07 -16.89
N ALA A 376 -38.76 -21.11 -16.21
CA ALA A 376 -38.05 -22.38 -16.05
C ALA A 376 -37.86 -23.14 -17.38
N ASN A 377 -38.81 -23.01 -18.31
CA ASN A 377 -38.73 -23.67 -19.61
C ASN A 377 -37.63 -23.08 -20.49
N ASP A 378 -37.39 -21.77 -20.44
CA ASP A 378 -36.36 -21.14 -21.27
C ASP A 378 -34.93 -21.46 -20.78
N LEU A 379 -34.69 -21.59 -19.46
CA LEU A 379 -33.42 -22.14 -18.93
C LEU A 379 -33.22 -23.62 -19.30
N ALA A 380 -34.29 -24.42 -19.28
CA ALA A 380 -34.23 -25.82 -19.70
C ALA A 380 -34.09 -26.00 -21.21
N ARG A 381 -34.43 -24.97 -22.01
CA ARG A 381 -34.47 -24.99 -23.48
C ARG A 381 -33.29 -24.26 -24.15
N SER A 382 -32.70 -23.25 -23.53
CA SER A 382 -31.43 -22.65 -23.99
C SER A 382 -30.30 -23.70 -24.03
N THR A 383 -30.29 -24.61 -23.05
CA THR A 383 -29.35 -25.74 -22.94
C THR A 383 -29.59 -26.88 -23.94
N ARG A 384 -30.32 -26.65 -25.05
CA ARG A 384 -30.48 -27.61 -26.16
C ARG A 384 -29.65 -27.29 -27.39
N GLU A 385 -29.18 -26.05 -27.54
CA GLU A 385 -28.30 -25.65 -28.62
C GLU A 385 -26.88 -25.48 -28.06
N GLU A 386 -25.88 -26.01 -28.77
CA GLU A 386 -24.45 -25.96 -28.44
C GLU A 386 -23.94 -26.74 -27.21
N GLY A 387 -23.97 -28.08 -27.31
CA GLY A 387 -22.77 -28.91 -27.08
C GLY A 387 -22.23 -29.15 -25.66
N GLU A 388 -22.44 -28.27 -24.70
CA GLU A 388 -21.89 -28.36 -23.34
C GLU A 388 -22.97 -28.14 -22.27
N ASP A 389 -23.17 -29.11 -21.37
CA ASP A 389 -24.01 -28.90 -20.16
C ASP A 389 -23.36 -27.78 -19.32
N GLU A 390 -24.00 -26.61 -19.23
CA GLU A 390 -23.48 -25.39 -18.56
C GLU A 390 -23.29 -25.59 -17.03
N CYS A 391 -24.08 -26.48 -16.42
CA CYS A 391 -24.18 -26.67 -14.97
C CYS A 391 -23.63 -28.03 -14.49
N ARG A 392 -22.38 -28.35 -14.85
CA ARG A 392 -21.75 -29.65 -14.52
C ARG A 392 -21.50 -29.83 -13.01
N PRO A 393 -21.70 -31.04 -12.44
CA PRO A 393 -21.28 -31.32 -11.07
C PRO A 393 -19.75 -31.30 -10.94
N LEU A 394 -19.25 -30.92 -9.77
CA LEU A 394 -17.81 -31.00 -9.46
C LEU A 394 -17.47 -32.43 -9.06
N LEU A 395 -16.59 -33.07 -9.83
CA LEU A 395 -16.12 -34.43 -9.63
C LEU A 395 -14.84 -34.47 -8.81
N LEU A 396 -14.82 -35.29 -7.77
CA LEU A 396 -13.75 -35.43 -6.79
C LEU A 396 -13.32 -36.90 -6.70
N GLU A 397 -12.03 -37.15 -6.68
CA GLU A 397 -11.46 -38.48 -6.42
C GLU A 397 -11.00 -38.56 -4.96
N LEU A 398 -11.52 -39.51 -4.20
CA LEU A 398 -11.13 -39.75 -2.80
C LEU A 398 -10.13 -40.92 -2.75
N HIS A 399 -8.88 -40.63 -2.38
CA HIS A 399 -7.79 -41.63 -2.33
C HIS A 399 -7.79 -42.39 -1.01
N LEU A 400 -8.35 -43.60 -0.97
CA LEU A 400 -8.49 -44.36 0.27
C LEU A 400 -7.11 -44.68 0.87
N ARG A 401 -6.97 -44.46 2.19
CA ARG A 401 -5.73 -44.75 2.93
C ARG A 401 -5.44 -46.26 2.97
N LYS A 402 -6.49 -47.08 2.97
CA LYS A 402 -6.42 -48.52 2.72
C LYS A 402 -7.33 -48.86 1.56
N PRO A 403 -6.85 -49.55 0.52
CA PRO A 403 -7.69 -50.06 -0.56
C PRO A 403 -8.88 -50.86 -0.02
N LEU A 404 -10.02 -50.73 -0.68
CA LEU A 404 -11.23 -51.47 -0.35
C LEU A 404 -11.20 -52.82 -1.07
N GLU A 405 -10.68 -53.83 -0.39
CA GLU A 405 -10.60 -55.22 -0.88
C GLU A 405 -11.98 -55.78 -1.28
N PRO A 406 -12.04 -56.80 -2.16
CA PRO A 406 -13.27 -57.53 -2.46
C PRO A 406 -13.97 -58.05 -1.19
N GLN A 407 -15.29 -57.86 -1.10
CA GLN A 407 -16.12 -58.09 0.10
C GLN A 407 -15.75 -57.24 1.33
N GLY A 408 -14.79 -56.33 1.21
CA GLY A 408 -14.41 -55.38 2.24
C GLY A 408 -15.47 -54.30 2.46
N ARG A 409 -15.50 -53.75 3.68
CA ARG A 409 -16.34 -52.63 4.11
C ARG A 409 -15.50 -51.49 4.68
N THR A 410 -15.91 -50.25 4.44
CA THR A 410 -15.30 -49.07 5.05
C THR A 410 -16.32 -47.98 5.32
N HIS A 411 -16.12 -47.20 6.38
CA HIS A 411 -16.92 -46.01 6.67
C HIS A 411 -16.22 -44.75 6.17
N ILE A 412 -16.98 -43.87 5.52
CA ILE A 412 -16.47 -42.62 4.94
C ILE A 412 -17.32 -41.47 5.46
N GLU A 413 -16.66 -40.44 6.01
CA GLU A 413 -17.27 -39.19 6.46
C GLU A 413 -16.71 -38.04 5.63
N ILE A 414 -17.55 -37.41 4.81
CA ILE A 414 -17.24 -36.19 4.04
C ILE A 414 -17.95 -35.02 4.71
N THR A 415 -17.23 -33.93 4.97
CA THR A 415 -17.79 -32.71 5.60
C THR A 415 -17.39 -31.49 4.78
N TYR A 416 -18.35 -30.64 4.43
CA TYR A 416 -18.10 -29.38 3.73
C TYR A 416 -19.03 -28.27 4.23
N ILE A 417 -18.71 -27.02 3.85
CA ILE A 417 -19.41 -25.82 4.29
C ILE A 417 -19.78 -24.98 3.08
N LEU A 418 -21.08 -24.68 2.96
CA LEU A 418 -21.69 -23.83 1.93
C LEU A 418 -21.73 -22.38 2.42
N GLY A 419 -21.13 -21.48 1.65
CA GLY A 419 -20.96 -20.06 2.00
C GLY A 419 -22.24 -19.21 1.91
N ARG A 420 -22.88 -19.22 0.73
CA ARG A 420 -24.01 -18.33 0.37
C ARG A 420 -25.33 -19.09 0.22
N ALA A 421 -25.59 -20.04 1.13
CA ALA A 421 -26.64 -21.05 0.98
C ALA A 421 -28.09 -20.53 1.07
N TYR A 422 -28.28 -19.29 1.52
CA TYR A 422 -29.59 -18.73 1.85
C TYR A 422 -30.03 -17.63 0.89
N ARG A 423 -31.35 -17.48 0.77
CA ARG A 423 -31.99 -16.35 0.08
C ARG A 423 -33.05 -15.72 0.97
N PRO A 424 -33.04 -14.40 1.20
CA PRO A 424 -34.07 -13.73 2.01
C PRO A 424 -35.43 -13.70 1.29
N VAL A 425 -36.50 -13.96 2.04
CA VAL A 425 -37.90 -13.84 1.61
C VAL A 425 -38.76 -13.30 2.77
N PRO A 426 -39.51 -12.20 2.61
CA PRO A 426 -39.49 -11.27 1.47
C PRO A 426 -38.11 -10.63 1.27
N ARG A 427 -37.88 -10.06 0.08
CA ARG A 427 -36.59 -9.45 -0.26
C ARG A 427 -36.32 -8.11 0.41
N ALA A 428 -37.36 -7.41 0.83
CA ALA A 428 -37.27 -6.28 1.72
C ALA A 428 -38.00 -6.63 3.02
N ALA A 429 -37.45 -6.20 4.16
CA ALA A 429 -38.06 -6.37 5.47
C ALA A 429 -37.83 -5.10 6.32
N PRO A 430 -38.74 -4.77 7.26
CA PRO A 430 -38.52 -3.65 8.18
C PRO A 430 -37.29 -3.90 9.05
N LEU A 431 -36.56 -2.84 9.39
CA LEU A 431 -35.26 -2.94 10.10
C LEU A 431 -35.30 -3.80 11.38
N GLY A 432 -36.37 -3.68 12.16
CA GLY A 432 -36.57 -4.43 13.41
C GLY A 432 -37.12 -5.86 13.23
N ALA A 433 -37.40 -6.30 12.01
CA ALA A 433 -37.96 -7.62 11.74
C ALA A 433 -36.90 -8.73 11.72
N VAL A 434 -37.28 -9.93 12.17
CA VAL A 434 -36.50 -11.14 11.91
C VAL A 434 -36.76 -11.55 10.46
N GLN A 435 -35.72 -11.48 9.61
CA GLN A 435 -35.83 -11.94 8.23
C GLN A 435 -36.15 -13.44 8.19
N SER A 436 -36.92 -13.86 7.19
CA SER A 436 -37.04 -15.27 6.84
C SER A 436 -36.19 -15.58 5.61
N VAL A 437 -35.70 -16.81 5.53
CA VAL A 437 -34.82 -17.27 4.45
C VAL A 437 -35.32 -18.57 3.85
N LEU A 438 -35.01 -18.76 2.58
CA LEU A 438 -35.11 -20.04 1.88
C LEU A 438 -33.74 -20.72 1.79
N PHE A 439 -33.75 -22.03 1.97
CA PHE A 439 -32.66 -22.93 1.62
C PHE A 439 -33.22 -24.09 0.78
N VAL A 440 -32.45 -24.56 -0.21
CA VAL A 440 -32.88 -25.56 -1.19
C VAL A 440 -31.93 -26.75 -1.17
N SER A 441 -32.46 -27.97 -1.15
CA SER A 441 -31.68 -29.20 -1.35
C SER A 441 -32.58 -30.37 -1.78
N THR A 442 -32.03 -31.56 -2.00
CA THR A 442 -32.73 -32.80 -2.38
C THR A 442 -32.96 -33.72 -1.18
N SER A 443 -33.98 -34.58 -1.17
CA SER A 443 -34.22 -35.52 -0.07
C SER A 443 -33.18 -36.67 -0.01
N ALA A 444 -32.74 -37.14 -1.18
CA ALA A 444 -31.67 -38.13 -1.36
C ALA A 444 -30.41 -37.48 -1.95
N TRP A 445 -29.25 -38.06 -1.68
CA TRP A 445 -27.98 -37.60 -2.25
C TRP A 445 -27.68 -38.29 -3.59
N PRO A 446 -27.42 -37.56 -4.68
CA PRO A 446 -27.05 -38.16 -5.96
C PRO A 446 -25.65 -38.80 -5.84
N SER A 447 -25.61 -40.14 -5.87
CA SER A 447 -24.40 -40.96 -5.73
C SER A 447 -24.07 -41.67 -7.04
N PRO A 448 -22.80 -41.81 -7.45
CA PRO A 448 -22.42 -42.63 -8.60
C PRO A 448 -22.53 -44.14 -8.31
N TYR A 449 -22.64 -44.53 -7.04
CA TYR A 449 -22.84 -45.90 -6.57
C TYR A 449 -24.29 -46.13 -6.14
N PRO A 450 -24.88 -47.32 -6.37
CA PRO A 450 -26.21 -47.65 -5.86
C PRO A 450 -26.24 -47.68 -4.32
N VAL A 451 -27.37 -47.30 -3.71
CA VAL A 451 -27.57 -47.33 -2.26
C VAL A 451 -28.60 -48.40 -1.91
N LEU A 452 -28.28 -49.33 -1.00
CA LEU A 452 -29.13 -50.49 -0.69
C LEU A 452 -30.24 -50.19 0.34
N HIS A 453 -29.87 -49.71 1.53
CA HIS A 453 -30.81 -49.57 2.66
C HIS A 453 -31.42 -48.17 2.79
N GLY A 454 -31.51 -47.44 1.67
CA GLY A 454 -32.07 -46.10 1.58
C GLY A 454 -31.13 -44.99 2.08
N SER A 455 -31.24 -43.82 1.46
CA SER A 455 -30.57 -42.60 1.93
C SER A 455 -31.43 -41.87 2.97
N SER A 456 -30.82 -41.35 4.03
CA SER A 456 -31.48 -40.44 4.97
C SER A 456 -30.89 -39.03 4.91
N THR A 457 -31.76 -38.01 4.95
CA THR A 457 -31.37 -36.60 5.14
C THR A 457 -31.91 -36.08 6.47
N ALA A 458 -31.02 -35.48 7.26
CA ALA A 458 -31.29 -34.78 8.51
C ALA A 458 -31.11 -33.27 8.33
N VAL A 459 -32.07 -32.46 8.78
CA VAL A 459 -31.95 -31.00 8.91
C VAL A 459 -31.93 -30.65 10.38
N ALA A 460 -30.76 -30.24 10.88
CA ALA A 460 -30.56 -29.80 12.26
C ALA A 460 -30.49 -28.27 12.31
N LEU A 461 -31.30 -27.65 13.16
CA LEU A 461 -31.31 -26.20 13.34
C LEU A 461 -30.31 -25.76 14.42
N ALA A 462 -29.98 -24.47 14.44
CA ALA A 462 -29.21 -23.89 15.54
C ALA A 462 -30.07 -23.87 16.82
N PRO A 463 -29.48 -24.05 18.02
CA PRO A 463 -30.21 -23.94 19.29
C PRO A 463 -30.95 -22.60 19.39
N GLY A 464 -32.22 -22.63 19.84
CA GLY A 464 -33.07 -21.45 19.92
C GLY A 464 -33.66 -20.96 18.58
N THR A 465 -33.43 -21.67 17.47
CA THR A 465 -34.10 -21.40 16.18
C THR A 465 -35.12 -22.49 15.84
N SER A 466 -36.17 -22.14 15.10
CA SER A 466 -37.20 -23.06 14.64
C SER A 466 -37.59 -22.75 13.20
N LEU A 467 -38.33 -23.65 12.53
CA LEU A 467 -38.88 -23.39 11.20
C LEU A 467 -40.08 -22.41 11.21
N GLY A 468 -40.53 -21.99 12.39
CA GLY A 468 -41.84 -21.36 12.57
C GLY A 468 -43.00 -22.28 12.20
N PRO A 469 -44.26 -21.85 12.44
CA PRO A 469 -45.44 -22.68 12.19
C PRO A 469 -45.64 -22.99 10.69
N ALA A 470 -45.37 -22.02 9.82
CA ALA A 470 -45.50 -22.18 8.37
C ALA A 470 -44.44 -23.12 7.79
N GLY A 471 -43.16 -22.96 8.18
CA GLY A 471 -42.06 -23.81 7.72
C GLY A 471 -42.19 -25.26 8.23
N ALA A 472 -42.54 -25.45 9.51
CA ALA A 472 -42.79 -26.78 10.07
C ALA A 472 -43.98 -27.48 9.39
N THR A 473 -45.07 -26.75 9.13
CA THR A 473 -46.23 -27.30 8.41
C THR A 473 -45.86 -27.68 6.97
N ARG A 474 -45.09 -26.84 6.26
CA ARG A 474 -44.63 -27.11 4.89
C ARG A 474 -43.72 -28.33 4.84
N ILE A 475 -42.68 -28.41 5.69
CA ILE A 475 -41.70 -29.51 5.61
C ILE A 475 -42.34 -30.87 5.93
N MET A 476 -43.28 -30.89 6.88
CA MET A 476 -44.02 -32.11 7.24
C MET A 476 -45.04 -32.49 6.16
N LYS A 477 -45.93 -31.58 5.75
CA LYS A 477 -47.05 -31.93 4.85
C LYS A 477 -46.65 -32.05 3.38
N LYS A 478 -45.70 -31.24 2.89
CA LYS A 478 -45.33 -31.21 1.46
C LYS A 478 -44.21 -32.20 1.10
N TYR A 479 -43.25 -32.39 2.01
CA TYR A 479 -42.07 -33.22 1.76
C TYR A 479 -41.96 -34.45 2.70
N GLY A 480 -42.86 -34.62 3.67
CA GLY A 480 -42.93 -35.83 4.50
C GLY A 480 -41.89 -35.94 5.62
N PHE A 481 -41.18 -34.85 5.97
CA PHE A 481 -40.19 -34.88 7.05
C PHE A 481 -40.85 -35.11 8.42
N LYS A 482 -40.18 -35.88 9.27
CA LYS A 482 -40.58 -36.15 10.66
C LYS A 482 -39.51 -35.65 11.61
N GLN A 483 -39.90 -35.00 12.71
CA GLN A 483 -38.94 -34.57 13.72
C GLN A 483 -38.61 -35.75 14.66
N GLU A 484 -37.31 -36.03 14.86
CA GLU A 484 -36.85 -37.19 15.65
C GLU A 484 -37.19 -37.07 17.13
N SER A 485 -36.97 -35.89 17.71
CA SER A 485 -37.39 -35.53 19.06
C SER A 485 -37.98 -34.12 19.07
N GLN A 486 -39.14 -33.94 19.69
CA GLN A 486 -39.75 -32.61 19.83
C GLN A 486 -39.26 -31.94 21.12
N PRO A 487 -39.00 -30.61 21.14
CA PRO A 487 -39.12 -29.65 20.04
C PRO A 487 -37.82 -29.39 19.26
N ASP A 488 -36.66 -29.88 19.72
CA ASP A 488 -35.33 -29.44 19.25
C ASP A 488 -34.57 -30.46 18.38
N GLY A 489 -35.12 -31.65 18.16
CA GLY A 489 -34.50 -32.70 17.36
C GLY A 489 -34.45 -32.38 15.86
N PRO A 490 -33.57 -33.07 15.10
CA PRO A 490 -33.46 -32.86 13.67
C PRO A 490 -34.74 -33.30 12.94
N TRP A 491 -35.01 -32.63 11.82
CA TRP A 491 -36.04 -33.03 10.88
C TRP A 491 -35.46 -34.06 9.92
N MET A 492 -36.02 -35.26 9.93
CA MET A 492 -35.52 -36.43 9.23
C MET A 492 -36.43 -36.83 8.08
N ILE A 493 -35.83 -37.21 6.95
CA ILE A 493 -36.47 -37.99 5.90
C ILE A 493 -35.60 -39.23 5.59
N VAL A 494 -36.24 -40.33 5.22
CA VAL A 494 -35.59 -41.60 4.86
C VAL A 494 -36.23 -42.09 3.56
N ALA A 495 -35.41 -42.39 2.56
CA ALA A 495 -35.87 -42.99 1.31
C ALA A 495 -36.40 -44.42 1.59
N PRO A 496 -37.58 -44.80 1.07
CA PRO A 496 -38.24 -46.06 1.45
C PRO A 496 -37.64 -47.32 0.81
N GLY A 497 -36.64 -47.20 -0.06
CA GLY A 497 -36.05 -48.31 -0.81
C GLY A 497 -34.66 -47.98 -1.35
N PRO A 498 -34.07 -48.90 -2.15
CA PRO A 498 -32.76 -48.69 -2.76
C PRO A 498 -32.82 -47.55 -3.79
N THR A 499 -31.78 -46.71 -3.84
CA THR A 499 -31.69 -45.61 -4.83
C THR A 499 -30.70 -45.99 -5.92
N LEU A 500 -31.07 -45.73 -7.17
CA LEU A 500 -30.24 -45.97 -8.35
C LEU A 500 -29.06 -44.98 -8.41
N PRO A 501 -27.97 -45.33 -9.13
CA PRO A 501 -26.91 -44.38 -9.44
C PRO A 501 -27.46 -43.11 -10.11
N PHE A 502 -26.98 -41.95 -9.66
CA PHE A 502 -27.38 -40.61 -10.09
C PHE A 502 -28.87 -40.29 -9.95
N GLU A 503 -29.61 -41.04 -9.12
CA GLU A 503 -31.00 -40.71 -8.82
C GLU A 503 -31.08 -39.42 -8.00
N VAL A 504 -31.78 -38.42 -8.54
CA VAL A 504 -32.03 -37.13 -7.88
C VAL A 504 -33.27 -37.28 -7.00
N GLY A 505 -33.09 -37.29 -5.68
CA GLY A 505 -34.21 -37.33 -4.74
C GLY A 505 -35.06 -36.07 -4.78
N GLN A 506 -36.33 -36.18 -4.38
CA GLN A 506 -37.30 -35.08 -4.35
C GLN A 506 -36.69 -33.78 -3.78
N PRO A 507 -36.66 -32.68 -4.54
CA PRO A 507 -36.21 -31.40 -4.03
C PRO A 507 -37.16 -30.86 -2.96
N PHE A 508 -36.62 -30.19 -1.96
CA PHE A 508 -37.37 -29.53 -0.90
C PHE A 508 -36.87 -28.09 -0.70
N VAL A 509 -37.81 -27.21 -0.37
CA VAL A 509 -37.54 -25.82 0.00
C VAL A 509 -37.79 -25.65 1.49
N LEU A 510 -36.72 -25.42 2.25
CA LEU A 510 -36.78 -25.07 3.66
C LEU A 510 -37.08 -23.57 3.76
N HIS A 511 -38.11 -23.21 4.55
CA HIS A 511 -38.44 -21.82 4.87
C HIS A 511 -38.36 -21.64 6.38
N MET A 512 -37.52 -20.71 6.85
CA MET A 512 -37.29 -20.49 8.29
C MET A 512 -36.90 -19.04 8.62
N PRO A 513 -37.26 -18.52 9.81
CA PRO A 513 -36.68 -17.29 10.34
C PRO A 513 -35.18 -17.45 10.64
N LEU A 514 -34.37 -16.45 10.29
CA LEU A 514 -32.92 -16.45 10.53
C LEU A 514 -32.44 -15.06 11.00
N PRO A 515 -32.34 -14.81 12.32
CA PRO A 515 -31.91 -13.53 12.90
C PRO A 515 -30.38 -13.35 12.87
N LEU A 516 -29.74 -13.66 11.73
CA LEU A 516 -28.30 -13.53 11.50
C LEU A 516 -28.06 -12.80 10.18
N HIS A 517 -27.02 -11.95 10.11
CA HIS A 517 -26.59 -11.33 8.86
C HIS A 517 -26.02 -12.37 7.87
N LEU A 518 -26.16 -12.09 6.58
CA LEU A 518 -25.66 -12.95 5.48
C LEU A 518 -24.45 -12.28 4.81
N GLY A 519 -23.47 -11.93 5.64
CA GLY A 519 -22.26 -11.23 5.22
C GLY A 519 -21.24 -12.14 4.55
N TYR A 520 -20.76 -11.76 3.36
CA TYR A 520 -19.66 -12.44 2.66
C TYR A 520 -18.77 -11.43 1.93
N PHE A 521 -17.52 -11.84 1.68
CA PHE A 521 -16.62 -11.09 0.80
C PHE A 521 -16.79 -11.56 -0.64
N LEU A 522 -16.99 -10.62 -1.57
CA LEU A 522 -16.94 -10.89 -3.01
C LEU A 522 -15.51 -11.18 -3.44
N SER A 523 -14.58 -10.28 -3.10
CA SER A 523 -13.15 -10.52 -3.25
C SER A 523 -12.40 -10.21 -1.95
N ALA A 524 -11.35 -10.99 -1.70
CA ALA A 524 -10.30 -10.71 -0.75
C ALA A 524 -8.96 -10.71 -1.49
N GLU A 525 -8.38 -9.53 -1.70
CA GLU A 525 -7.15 -9.32 -2.43
C GLU A 525 -6.03 -9.04 -1.43
N ARG A 526 -5.07 -9.96 -1.28
CA ARG A 526 -3.93 -9.82 -0.36
C ARG A 526 -2.66 -9.58 -1.17
N PHE A 527 -2.09 -8.38 -1.07
CA PHE A 527 -0.75 -8.07 -1.53
C PHE A 527 0.26 -8.19 -0.38
N VAL A 528 1.38 -8.87 -0.63
CA VAL A 528 2.45 -9.11 0.34
C VAL A 528 3.78 -8.65 -0.24
N GLU A 529 4.35 -7.59 0.31
CA GLU A 529 5.70 -7.13 -0.06
C GLU A 529 6.76 -7.77 0.84
N VAL A 530 7.61 -8.59 0.23
CA VAL A 530 8.66 -9.35 0.92
C VAL A 530 9.96 -8.55 0.94
N SER A 531 10.34 -8.05 2.12
CA SER A 531 11.63 -7.38 2.34
C SER A 531 12.56 -8.19 3.24
N HIS A 532 13.83 -8.27 2.84
CA HIS A 532 14.89 -8.90 3.64
C HIS A 532 15.46 -7.97 4.74
N PHE A 533 15.13 -6.68 4.72
CA PHE A 533 15.64 -5.71 5.69
C PHE A 533 15.06 -5.85 7.10
N GLY A 534 13.91 -6.51 7.29
CA GLY A 534 13.45 -6.88 8.63
C GLY A 534 11.95 -7.16 8.80
N ASN A 535 11.09 -6.60 7.96
CA ASN A 535 9.64 -6.80 7.99
C ASN A 535 9.07 -7.16 6.61
N ILE A 536 7.86 -7.68 6.63
CA ILE A 536 7.05 -8.03 5.46
C ILE A 536 5.72 -7.30 5.63
N PHE A 537 5.34 -6.55 4.60
CA PHE A 537 4.18 -5.68 4.60
C PHE A 537 3.00 -6.44 3.99
N PHE A 538 1.83 -6.36 4.63
CA PHE A 538 0.58 -6.95 4.17
C PHE A 538 -0.41 -5.83 3.90
N HIS A 539 -0.96 -5.82 2.69
CA HIS A 539 -2.04 -4.93 2.27
C HIS A 539 -3.19 -5.83 1.80
N GLU A 540 -4.32 -5.78 2.49
CA GLU A 540 -5.46 -6.66 2.23
C GLU A 540 -6.71 -5.84 1.94
N TRP A 541 -7.27 -5.95 0.73
CA TRP A 541 -8.51 -5.30 0.34
C TRP A 541 -9.67 -6.29 0.35
N TYR A 542 -10.82 -5.81 0.81
CA TYR A 542 -12.02 -6.60 1.04
C TYR A 542 -13.23 -5.88 0.47
N ARG A 543 -13.96 -6.54 -0.44
CA ARG A 543 -15.28 -6.11 -0.90
C ARG A 543 -16.36 -6.87 -0.15
N LEU A 544 -17.02 -6.24 0.82
CA LEU A 544 -18.00 -6.87 1.70
C LEU A 544 -19.44 -6.56 1.27
N HIS A 545 -20.28 -7.60 1.20
CA HIS A 545 -21.71 -7.49 0.94
C HIS A 545 -22.52 -8.23 2.02
N ASN A 546 -23.75 -7.77 2.28
CA ASN A 546 -24.70 -8.48 3.13
C ASN A 546 -25.92 -8.94 2.30
N ASP A 547 -26.00 -10.24 1.97
CA ASP A 547 -27.10 -10.89 1.20
C ASP A 547 -28.43 -10.97 2.00
N ALA A 548 -28.54 -10.28 3.14
CA ALA A 548 -29.74 -10.22 3.95
C ALA A 548 -30.90 -9.49 3.24
N ALA A 549 -32.10 -9.57 3.83
CA ALA A 549 -33.26 -8.80 3.37
C ALA A 549 -32.93 -7.29 3.34
N LYS A 550 -33.22 -6.65 2.20
CA LYS A 550 -33.09 -5.20 2.00
C LYS A 550 -33.94 -4.45 3.02
N LEU A 551 -33.56 -3.21 3.34
CA LEU A 551 -34.39 -2.37 4.19
C LEU A 551 -35.72 -2.03 3.49
N GLU A 552 -36.83 -2.35 4.15
CA GLU A 552 -38.14 -1.82 3.80
C GLU A 552 -38.40 -0.50 4.55
N GLY A 553 -38.84 0.53 3.82
CA GLY A 553 -39.10 1.86 4.38
C GLY A 553 -37.83 2.71 4.56
N SER A 554 -37.90 3.69 5.47
CA SER A 554 -36.80 4.60 5.78
C SER A 554 -35.85 4.03 6.83
N TYR A 555 -34.59 4.50 6.81
CA TYR A 555 -33.60 4.14 7.82
C TYR A 555 -33.88 4.87 9.13
N ASP A 556 -34.25 4.13 10.17
CA ASP A 556 -34.32 4.65 11.54
C ASP A 556 -33.02 4.34 12.31
N ALA A 557 -32.27 5.41 12.61
CA ALA A 557 -31.05 5.35 13.41
C ALA A 557 -31.29 4.92 14.87
N ILE A 558 -32.48 5.14 15.43
CA ILE A 558 -32.81 4.76 16.81
C ILE A 558 -32.96 3.23 16.90
N THR A 559 -33.78 2.64 16.02
CA THR A 559 -33.90 1.19 15.88
C THR A 559 -32.54 0.56 15.54
N ALA A 560 -31.75 1.16 14.64
CA ALA A 560 -30.41 0.67 14.33
C ALA A 560 -29.46 0.65 15.55
N ALA A 561 -29.48 1.69 16.38
CA ALA A 561 -28.70 1.74 17.62
C ALA A 561 -29.17 0.69 18.64
N ALA A 562 -30.49 0.51 18.79
CA ALA A 562 -31.06 -0.50 19.67
C ALA A 562 -30.65 -1.93 19.25
N LEU A 563 -30.67 -2.24 17.95
CA LEU A 563 -30.20 -3.53 17.40
C LEU A 563 -28.69 -3.76 17.59
N GLN A 564 -27.90 -2.69 17.71
CA GLN A 564 -26.46 -2.78 18.04
C GLN A 564 -26.18 -2.94 19.55
N GLY A 565 -27.21 -2.85 20.40
CA GLY A 565 -27.07 -2.83 21.86
C GLY A 565 -26.53 -1.49 22.39
N ILE A 566 -26.81 -0.38 21.68
CA ILE A 566 -26.31 0.97 22.01
C ILE A 566 -27.49 1.85 22.42
N GLN A 567 -27.29 2.69 23.45
CA GLN A 567 -28.29 3.67 23.85
C GLN A 567 -28.42 4.78 22.79
N PRO A 568 -29.63 5.25 22.44
CA PRO A 568 -29.79 6.35 21.49
C PRO A 568 -28.99 7.60 21.93
N GLY A 569 -28.17 8.13 21.02
CA GLY A 569 -27.27 9.26 21.28
C GLY A 569 -25.91 8.91 21.90
N ALA A 570 -25.68 7.66 22.33
CA ALA A 570 -24.36 7.23 22.81
C ALA A 570 -23.41 6.90 21.64
N PRO A 571 -22.09 7.16 21.77
CA PRO A 571 -21.11 6.78 20.74
C PRO A 571 -21.03 5.26 20.61
N ARG A 572 -20.68 4.73 19.42
CA ARG A 572 -20.64 3.28 19.16
C ARG A 572 -19.74 2.48 20.12
N PHE A 573 -18.66 3.11 20.60
CA PHE A 573 -17.75 2.52 21.59
C PHE A 573 -18.24 2.59 23.04
N SER A 574 -19.37 3.25 23.33
CA SER A 574 -19.95 3.28 24.69
C SER A 574 -20.21 1.87 25.24
N ARG A 575 -20.62 0.93 24.39
CA ARG A 575 -20.80 -0.49 24.75
C ARG A 575 -19.52 -1.17 25.28
N HIS A 576 -18.35 -0.63 24.96
CA HIS A 576 -17.04 -1.09 25.45
C HIS A 576 -16.48 -0.24 26.60
N MET A 577 -17.10 0.91 26.90
CA MET A 577 -16.66 1.83 27.95
C MET A 577 -17.42 1.56 29.26
N LYS A 578 -16.68 0.97 30.21
CA LYS A 578 -17.08 0.64 31.61
C LYS A 578 -18.22 -0.36 31.78
N LYS A 579 -17.85 -1.51 32.35
CA LYS A 579 -18.67 -2.22 33.33
C LYS A 579 -18.68 -1.42 34.63
N ASP A 580 -19.70 -0.59 34.84
CA ASP A 580 -20.10 -0.25 36.20
C ASP A 580 -21.08 -1.35 36.66
N GLU A 581 -20.86 -1.98 37.81
CA GLU A 581 -21.48 -3.26 38.25
C GLU A 581 -23.03 -3.29 38.30
N VAL A 582 -23.67 -2.14 38.11
CA VAL A 582 -25.12 -1.93 38.18
C VAL A 582 -25.82 -2.07 36.82
N ASN A 583 -25.10 -1.96 35.70
CA ASN A 583 -25.65 -2.11 34.35
C ASN A 583 -24.69 -2.85 33.43
N ASP A 584 -24.76 -4.19 33.39
CA ASP A 584 -24.11 -4.94 32.31
C ASP A 584 -24.68 -4.47 30.95
N PRO A 585 -23.83 -4.26 29.93
CA PRO A 585 -24.29 -3.82 28.61
C PRO A 585 -25.21 -4.89 28.02
N ARG A 586 -26.48 -4.53 27.80
CA ARG A 586 -27.50 -5.44 27.22
C ARG A 586 -26.93 -6.13 25.98
N GLU A 587 -27.02 -7.45 25.96
CA GLU A 587 -26.67 -8.21 24.77
C GLU A 587 -27.53 -7.71 23.59
N PRO A 588 -26.92 -7.44 22.41
CA PRO A 588 -27.65 -6.96 21.26
C PRO A 588 -28.64 -8.03 20.82
N PRO A 589 -29.88 -7.68 20.47
CA PRO A 589 -30.81 -8.66 19.91
C PRO A 589 -30.23 -9.21 18.59
N ALA A 590 -30.41 -10.51 18.38
CA ALA A 590 -30.00 -11.16 17.14
C ALA A 590 -30.70 -10.49 15.95
N SER A 591 -29.92 -10.05 14.95
CA SER A 591 -30.42 -9.28 13.81
C SER A 591 -29.69 -9.63 12.52
N HIS A 592 -30.31 -9.29 11.39
CA HIS A 592 -29.78 -9.50 10.04
C HIS A 592 -28.79 -8.40 9.60
N MET A 593 -28.50 -7.45 10.48
CA MET A 593 -27.54 -6.36 10.30
C MET A 593 -26.12 -6.83 10.59
N LEU A 594 -25.17 -6.57 9.69
CA LEU A 594 -23.75 -6.75 9.98
C LEU A 594 -23.22 -5.48 10.67
N THR A 595 -22.86 -5.63 11.95
CA THR A 595 -22.46 -4.50 12.82
C THR A 595 -20.94 -4.35 12.95
N HIS A 596 -20.21 -5.46 12.91
CA HIS A 596 -18.77 -5.52 13.04
C HIS A 596 -18.21 -6.82 12.47
N LEU A 597 -16.90 -6.85 12.28
CA LEU A 597 -16.11 -7.98 11.81
C LEU A 597 -15.03 -8.29 12.85
N VAL A 598 -14.65 -9.57 12.99
CA VAL A 598 -13.56 -9.99 13.87
C VAL A 598 -12.52 -10.75 13.05
N ALA A 599 -11.29 -10.25 13.03
CA ALA A 599 -10.14 -10.88 12.39
C ALA A 599 -9.13 -11.44 13.39
N ALA A 600 -8.60 -12.62 13.12
CA ALA A 600 -7.51 -13.25 13.83
C ALA A 600 -6.22 -13.12 13.01
N LEU A 601 -5.46 -12.06 13.27
CA LEU A 601 -4.18 -11.76 12.63
C LEU A 601 -3.02 -12.51 13.32
N PRO A 602 -1.88 -12.76 12.63
CA PRO A 602 -0.73 -13.40 13.25
C PRO A 602 -0.18 -12.64 14.47
N LYS A 603 0.21 -13.36 15.54
CA LYS A 603 0.57 -12.83 16.87
C LYS A 603 1.61 -11.71 16.98
N ARG A 604 2.37 -11.44 15.92
CA ARG A 604 3.37 -10.36 15.86
C ARG A 604 3.01 -9.26 14.86
N ALA A 605 1.73 -9.16 14.46
CA ALA A 605 1.22 -8.01 13.73
C ALA A 605 1.49 -6.70 14.49
N PHE A 606 2.03 -5.72 13.80
CA PHE A 606 2.30 -4.36 14.28
C PHE A 606 2.06 -3.35 13.15
N SER A 607 2.00 -2.05 13.49
CA SER A 607 1.59 -0.99 12.54
C SER A 607 0.29 -1.37 11.81
N LEU A 608 -0.74 -1.68 12.59
CA LEU A 608 -2.05 -2.06 12.08
C LEU A 608 -2.86 -0.80 11.75
N GLU A 609 -3.26 -0.67 10.49
CA GLU A 609 -4.02 0.46 9.98
C GLU A 609 -5.20 -0.07 9.16
N VAL A 610 -6.35 0.60 9.21
CA VAL A 610 -7.54 0.22 8.45
C VAL A 610 -8.10 1.42 7.71
N PHE A 611 -8.27 1.27 6.40
CA PHE A 611 -8.71 2.32 5.50
C PHE A 611 -9.99 1.92 4.79
N ASP A 612 -10.72 2.92 4.36
CA ASP A 612 -11.82 2.87 3.41
C ASP A 612 -11.39 3.74 2.21
N GLN A 613 -12.10 3.71 1.08
CA GLN A 613 -11.79 4.52 -0.10
C GLN A 613 -11.65 6.01 0.22
N ILE A 614 -12.39 6.51 1.22
CA ILE A 614 -12.35 7.90 1.70
C ILE A 614 -11.36 8.15 2.86
N GLY A 615 -10.48 7.17 3.18
CA GLY A 615 -9.44 7.29 4.21
C GLY A 615 -9.68 6.47 5.48
N ASN A 616 -8.91 6.77 6.53
CA ASN A 616 -8.79 5.97 7.76
C ASN A 616 -10.14 5.71 8.47
N VAL A 617 -10.34 4.47 8.92
CA VAL A 617 -11.47 4.00 9.72
C VAL A 617 -11.02 3.86 11.17
N SER A 618 -11.16 4.94 11.95
CA SER A 618 -10.80 4.96 13.38
C SER A 618 -11.69 4.07 14.25
N SER A 619 -12.78 3.51 13.71
CA SER A 619 -13.69 2.61 14.41
C SER A 619 -13.19 1.16 14.43
N THR A 620 -11.99 0.97 14.98
CA THR A 620 -11.31 -0.32 15.14
C THR A 620 -10.80 -0.52 16.56
N ARG A 621 -10.73 -1.78 17.01
CA ARG A 621 -10.08 -2.19 18.26
C ARG A 621 -9.17 -3.37 17.98
N ALA A 622 -7.93 -3.32 18.44
CA ALA A 622 -6.98 -4.42 18.33
C ALA A 622 -6.46 -4.84 19.71
N ALA A 623 -6.38 -6.15 19.95
CA ALA A 623 -5.89 -6.73 21.20
C ALA A 623 -5.05 -7.98 20.92
N ARG A 624 -4.05 -8.27 21.76
CA ARG A 624 -3.35 -9.56 21.71
C ARG A 624 -4.11 -10.55 22.59
N VAL A 625 -4.40 -11.73 22.07
CA VAL A 625 -5.19 -12.75 22.78
C VAL A 625 -4.30 -13.94 23.17
N GLY A 626 -4.46 -14.41 24.40
CA GLY A 626 -3.65 -15.44 25.04
C GLY A 626 -2.91 -14.91 26.29
N PRO A 627 -2.05 -15.72 26.92
CA PRO A 627 -1.23 -15.29 28.04
C PRO A 627 -0.33 -14.11 27.66
N GLU A 628 -0.19 -13.11 28.54
CA GLU A 628 0.53 -11.87 28.25
C GLU A 628 1.99 -12.11 27.80
N ALA A 629 2.67 -13.08 28.43
CA ALA A 629 4.03 -13.48 28.07
C ALA A 629 4.14 -14.19 26.70
N GLN A 630 3.06 -14.80 26.21
CA GLN A 630 3.03 -15.60 24.98
C GLN A 630 1.67 -15.47 24.25
N PRO A 631 1.41 -14.36 23.55
CA PRO A 631 0.18 -14.18 22.79
C PRO A 631 0.06 -15.19 21.65
N ILE A 632 -1.14 -15.72 21.46
CA ILE A 632 -1.47 -16.76 20.49
C ILE A 632 -1.73 -16.14 19.11
N TYR A 633 -2.47 -15.03 19.07
CA TYR A 633 -2.81 -14.26 17.87
C TYR A 633 -3.12 -12.79 18.26
N THR A 634 -3.26 -11.93 17.25
CA THR A 634 -3.75 -10.55 17.42
C THR A 634 -5.18 -10.49 16.90
N GLU A 635 -6.13 -10.13 17.75
CA GLU A 635 -7.53 -9.93 17.37
C GLU A 635 -7.73 -8.48 16.91
N LEU A 636 -8.43 -8.31 15.79
CA LEU A 636 -8.90 -7.02 15.27
C LEU A 636 -10.43 -7.06 15.16
N GLU A 637 -11.10 -6.25 15.97
CA GLU A 637 -12.50 -5.89 15.79
C GLU A 637 -12.59 -4.66 14.88
N LEU A 638 -13.25 -4.79 13.74
CA LEU A 638 -13.50 -3.72 12.78
C LEU A 638 -15.00 -3.39 12.76
N TYR A 639 -15.33 -2.14 13.04
CA TYR A 639 -16.68 -1.59 12.85
C TYR A 639 -16.67 -0.73 11.58
N PRO A 640 -17.33 -1.16 10.48
CA PRO A 640 -17.48 -0.32 9.28
C PRO A 640 -18.18 1.01 9.60
N ARG A 641 -18.01 2.04 8.76
CA ARG A 641 -18.53 3.40 9.03
C ARG A 641 -20.02 3.40 9.36
N PHE A 642 -20.80 2.66 8.57
CA PHE A 642 -22.21 2.37 8.78
C PHE A 642 -22.43 0.86 9.00
N PRO A 643 -23.48 0.44 9.71
CA PRO A 643 -23.88 -0.97 9.72
C PRO A 643 -24.35 -1.40 8.33
N LEU A 644 -23.98 -2.60 7.87
CA LEU A 644 -24.46 -3.10 6.58
C LEU A 644 -25.84 -3.74 6.77
N LEU A 645 -26.85 -3.10 6.21
CA LEU A 645 -28.17 -3.68 5.99
C LEU A 645 -28.15 -4.63 4.78
N GLY A 646 -29.24 -5.34 4.52
CA GLY A 646 -29.32 -6.20 3.34
C GLY A 646 -29.18 -5.43 2.04
N GLY A 647 -28.39 -5.97 1.11
CA GLY A 647 -28.04 -5.34 -0.16
C GLY A 647 -27.03 -4.20 -0.08
N TRP A 648 -26.49 -3.88 1.11
CA TRP A 648 -25.45 -2.84 1.25
C TRP A 648 -24.05 -3.42 1.07
N ASN A 649 -23.18 -2.60 0.49
CA ASN A 649 -21.76 -2.90 0.23
C ASN A 649 -20.87 -2.02 1.11
N THR A 650 -19.69 -2.51 1.48
CA THR A 650 -18.58 -1.64 1.87
C THR A 650 -17.27 -2.25 1.38
N ASP A 651 -16.39 -1.40 0.88
CA ASP A 651 -15.01 -1.79 0.59
C ASP A 651 -14.12 -1.27 1.71
N PHE A 652 -13.09 -2.03 2.11
CA PHE A 652 -12.09 -1.56 3.06
C PHE A 652 -10.76 -2.28 2.86
N GLN A 653 -9.70 -1.68 3.39
CA GLN A 653 -8.36 -2.23 3.38
C GLN A 653 -7.84 -2.39 4.81
N VAL A 654 -7.20 -3.53 5.10
CA VAL A 654 -6.43 -3.75 6.33
C VAL A 654 -4.95 -3.80 5.95
N GLN A 655 -4.13 -2.97 6.59
CA GLN A 655 -2.68 -2.95 6.42
C GLN A 655 -1.99 -3.35 7.71
N TYR A 656 -0.98 -4.22 7.65
CA TYR A 656 -0.17 -4.59 8.82
C TYR A 656 1.22 -5.11 8.46
N ASN A 657 2.14 -5.01 9.42
CA ASN A 657 3.50 -5.51 9.29
C ASN A 657 3.72 -6.78 10.12
N LEU A 658 4.49 -7.72 9.57
CA LEU A 658 5.06 -8.85 10.31
C LEU A 658 6.59 -8.79 10.31
N PRO A 659 7.28 -9.05 11.45
CA PRO A 659 8.74 -9.21 11.44
C PRO A 659 9.11 -10.41 10.57
N ALA A 660 10.02 -10.27 9.61
CA ALA A 660 10.28 -11.27 8.58
C ALA A 660 10.55 -12.66 9.17
N ARG A 661 11.30 -12.73 10.29
CA ARG A 661 11.58 -13.93 11.11
C ARG A 661 10.36 -14.70 11.66
N THR A 662 9.12 -14.24 11.42
CA THR A 662 7.88 -14.95 11.84
C THR A 662 7.26 -15.80 10.74
N VAL A 663 7.52 -15.44 9.48
CA VAL A 663 6.94 -16.09 8.31
C VAL A 663 8.03 -16.62 7.36
N MET A 664 9.19 -15.98 7.33
CA MET A 664 10.35 -16.37 6.52
C MET A 664 11.34 -17.21 7.33
N VAL A 665 11.75 -18.33 6.76
CA VAL A 665 12.79 -19.23 7.27
C VAL A 665 13.90 -19.31 6.22
N LYS A 666 15.15 -19.18 6.66
CA LYS A 666 16.32 -19.45 5.82
C LYS A 666 16.75 -20.91 6.02
N HIS A 667 17.05 -21.61 4.93
CA HIS A 667 17.57 -22.98 4.98
C HIS A 667 19.05 -23.01 5.36
N ALA A 668 19.56 -24.20 5.68
CA ALA A 668 21.00 -24.43 5.87
C ALA A 668 21.79 -24.14 4.58
N ASP A 669 21.20 -24.45 3.42
CA ASP A 669 21.68 -24.02 2.12
C ASP A 669 21.69 -22.48 2.07
N ALA A 670 22.88 -21.88 1.98
CA ALA A 670 23.13 -20.48 2.31
C ALA A 670 22.35 -19.43 1.47
N HIS A 671 21.64 -19.87 0.43
CA HIS A 671 20.92 -19.04 -0.53
C HIS A 671 19.41 -19.28 -0.57
N ARG A 672 18.86 -20.33 0.07
CA ARG A 672 17.45 -20.68 -0.06
C ARG A 672 16.58 -20.17 1.09
N TYR A 673 15.47 -19.56 0.75
CA TYR A 673 14.50 -18.97 1.69
C TYR A 673 13.11 -19.56 1.44
N THR A 674 12.36 -19.82 2.51
CA THR A 674 10.94 -20.23 2.44
C THR A 674 10.08 -19.26 3.23
N LEU A 675 9.06 -18.73 2.56
CA LEU A 675 8.05 -17.82 3.11
C LEU A 675 6.76 -18.59 3.36
N ASN A 676 6.25 -18.54 4.60
CA ASN A 676 5.04 -19.21 5.05
C ASN A 676 3.91 -18.19 5.31
N LEU A 677 3.01 -18.03 4.34
CA LEU A 677 1.88 -17.09 4.42
C LEU A 677 0.59 -17.83 4.75
N THR A 678 -0.30 -17.25 5.54
CA THR A 678 -1.67 -17.75 5.68
C THR A 678 -2.41 -17.63 4.35
N LEU A 679 -3.14 -18.67 3.94
CA LEU A 679 -3.93 -18.66 2.71
C LEU A 679 -5.18 -17.79 2.85
N ALA A 680 -5.99 -18.08 3.86
CA ALA A 680 -7.32 -17.48 4.01
C ALA A 680 -7.27 -16.01 4.45
N PRO A 681 -8.32 -15.23 4.18
CA PRO A 681 -8.64 -14.02 4.93
C PRO A 681 -8.61 -14.28 6.44
N PRO A 682 -8.20 -13.29 7.27
CA PRO A 682 -8.10 -13.46 8.70
C PRO A 682 -9.45 -13.34 9.42
N PHE A 683 -10.54 -13.02 8.72
CA PHE A 683 -11.87 -12.81 9.28
C PHE A 683 -12.60 -14.11 9.62
N ARG A 684 -13.17 -14.15 10.83
CA ARG A 684 -13.90 -15.31 11.38
C ARG A 684 -15.28 -15.49 10.79
N ASP A 685 -15.68 -16.75 10.64
CA ASP A 685 -17.01 -17.19 10.20
C ASP A 685 -17.56 -16.44 8.95
N ILE A 686 -16.70 -15.94 8.06
CA ILE A 686 -17.09 -15.23 6.83
C ILE A 686 -16.61 -16.00 5.61
N TYR A 687 -17.51 -16.17 4.66
CA TYR A 687 -17.22 -16.78 3.37
C TYR A 687 -16.66 -15.74 2.40
N THR A 688 -15.74 -16.16 1.54
CA THR A 688 -15.15 -15.35 0.48
C THR A 688 -15.34 -16.06 -0.85
N GLU A 689 -15.90 -15.39 -1.86
CA GLU A 689 -16.08 -15.97 -3.20
C GLU A 689 -14.73 -16.08 -3.92
N ASP A 690 -13.93 -15.01 -3.99
CA ASP A 690 -12.61 -15.06 -4.62
C ASP A 690 -11.48 -14.55 -3.71
N VAL A 691 -10.41 -15.35 -3.58
CA VAL A 691 -9.19 -14.97 -2.85
C VAL A 691 -8.03 -14.83 -3.83
N PHE A 692 -7.46 -13.63 -3.92
CA PHE A 692 -6.27 -13.34 -4.71
C PHE A 692 -5.08 -13.12 -3.77
N LEU A 693 -4.00 -13.88 -3.95
CA LEU A 693 -2.76 -13.76 -3.18
C LEU A 693 -1.64 -13.30 -4.13
N ASN A 694 -1.26 -12.04 -4.00
CA ASN A 694 -0.25 -11.38 -4.81
C ASN A 694 1.01 -11.16 -3.97
N ILE A 695 2.12 -11.82 -4.29
CA ILE A 695 3.35 -11.80 -3.49
C ILE A 695 4.45 -11.13 -4.31
N ALA A 696 4.83 -9.92 -3.91
CA ALA A 696 6.00 -9.23 -4.46
C ALA A 696 7.27 -9.74 -3.76
N LEU A 697 7.97 -10.64 -4.45
CA LEU A 697 9.25 -11.20 -4.00
C LEU A 697 10.36 -10.13 -4.04
N PRO A 698 11.47 -10.30 -3.29
CA PRO A 698 12.57 -9.35 -3.34
C PRO A 698 13.25 -9.36 -4.72
N SER A 699 13.87 -8.25 -5.07
CA SER A 699 14.54 -8.08 -6.36
C SER A 699 15.72 -9.06 -6.48
N GLY A 700 15.76 -9.84 -7.57
CA GLY A 700 16.78 -10.88 -7.76
C GLY A 700 16.46 -12.25 -7.16
N ALA A 701 15.23 -12.50 -6.66
CA ALA A 701 14.76 -13.85 -6.35
C ALA A 701 14.73 -14.75 -7.60
N GLN A 702 15.16 -16.00 -7.45
CA GLN A 702 15.27 -17.01 -8.50
C GLN A 702 14.68 -18.35 -8.03
N ASN A 703 14.49 -19.31 -8.96
CA ASN A 703 14.04 -20.68 -8.67
C ASN A 703 12.80 -20.74 -7.74
N VAL A 704 11.80 -19.90 -8.04
CA VAL A 704 10.58 -19.79 -7.23
C VAL A 704 9.77 -21.07 -7.35
N THR A 705 9.41 -21.63 -6.20
CA THR A 705 8.63 -22.86 -6.05
C THR A 705 7.49 -22.62 -5.06
N VAL A 706 6.27 -22.99 -5.45
CA VAL A 706 5.06 -22.80 -4.67
C VAL A 706 4.55 -24.14 -4.16
N THR A 707 4.22 -24.22 -2.87
CA THR A 707 3.58 -25.38 -2.26
C THR A 707 2.36 -24.89 -1.47
N SER A 708 1.18 -25.39 -1.82
CA SER A 708 -0.10 -24.94 -1.28
C SER A 708 -0.91 -26.13 -0.73
N PRO A 709 -1.69 -25.96 0.35
CA PRO A 709 -2.59 -27.01 0.87
C PRO A 709 -3.77 -27.34 -0.06
N ARG A 710 -4.00 -26.52 -1.10
CA ARG A 710 -4.97 -26.75 -2.17
C ARG A 710 -4.25 -26.58 -3.51
N LYS A 711 -4.59 -27.40 -4.50
CA LYS A 711 -4.15 -27.20 -5.89
C LYS A 711 -4.49 -25.77 -6.34
N VAL A 712 -3.54 -25.09 -6.94
CA VAL A 712 -3.66 -23.68 -7.33
C VAL A 712 -2.78 -23.40 -8.55
N ASP A 713 -3.37 -22.71 -9.51
CA ASP A 713 -2.64 -22.19 -10.66
C ASP A 713 -2.04 -20.84 -10.27
N TRP A 714 -0.77 -20.65 -10.61
CA TRP A 714 -0.01 -19.46 -10.25
C TRP A 714 0.79 -18.95 -11.43
N ASN A 715 0.99 -17.64 -11.47
CA ASN A 715 1.67 -16.95 -12.56
C ASN A 715 2.70 -15.95 -12.01
N MET A 716 3.82 -15.77 -12.71
CA MET A 716 4.90 -14.85 -12.37
C MET A 716 5.40 -14.04 -13.59
N ASN A 717 4.52 -13.81 -14.57
CA ASN A 717 4.84 -13.04 -15.78
C ASN A 717 5.04 -11.53 -15.51
N GLU A 718 4.49 -11.00 -14.41
CA GLU A 718 4.50 -9.58 -14.09
C GLU A 718 5.71 -9.16 -13.25
N LYS A 719 6.19 -7.94 -13.51
CA LYS A 719 7.31 -7.30 -12.83
C LYS A 719 6.81 -6.02 -12.16
N LEU A 720 7.18 -5.85 -10.89
CA LEU A 720 6.82 -4.68 -10.11
C LEU A 720 8.06 -3.81 -9.86
N HIS A 721 7.91 -2.50 -9.98
CA HIS A 721 8.89 -1.51 -9.52
C HIS A 721 8.34 -0.84 -8.24
N SER A 722 9.06 -1.02 -7.13
CA SER A 722 8.77 -0.35 -5.85
C SER A 722 9.83 0.73 -5.58
N TRP A 723 9.80 1.35 -4.41
CA TRP A 723 10.80 2.32 -3.98
C TRP A 723 12.21 1.72 -4.05
N LEU A 724 13.14 2.50 -4.63
CA LEU A 724 14.54 2.12 -4.89
C LEU A 724 14.76 0.99 -5.92
N ASP A 725 13.74 0.54 -6.63
CA ASP A 725 13.86 -0.42 -7.75
C ASP A 725 14.07 0.30 -9.10
N VAL A 726 15.12 1.12 -9.21
CA VAL A 726 15.42 1.93 -10.41
C VAL A 726 15.97 1.08 -11.56
N PHE A 727 16.95 0.22 -11.26
CA PHE A 727 17.57 -0.71 -12.21
C PHE A 727 17.21 -2.18 -11.95
N THR A 728 16.43 -2.43 -10.90
CA THR A 728 15.98 -3.75 -10.48
C THR A 728 14.46 -3.83 -10.58
N PHE A 729 13.91 -5.04 -10.58
CA PHE A 729 12.46 -5.26 -10.49
C PHE A 729 12.19 -6.41 -9.53
N ARG A 730 10.95 -6.46 -9.03
CA ARG A 730 10.44 -7.52 -8.16
C ARG A 730 9.56 -8.48 -8.97
N PRO A 731 9.78 -9.80 -8.89
CA PRO A 731 8.84 -10.76 -9.47
C PRO A 731 7.53 -10.74 -8.68
N LEU A 732 6.41 -10.55 -9.37
CA LEU A 732 5.08 -10.58 -8.78
C LEU A 732 4.45 -11.97 -8.99
N LEU A 733 4.38 -12.76 -7.93
CA LEU A 733 3.74 -14.06 -7.94
C LEU A 733 2.24 -13.88 -7.63
N LYS A 734 1.37 -14.17 -8.60
CA LYS A 734 -0.09 -14.15 -8.45
C LYS A 734 -0.62 -15.57 -8.28
N LEU A 735 -1.43 -15.79 -7.25
CA LEU A 735 -2.19 -17.01 -7.02
C LEU A 735 -3.68 -16.68 -6.87
N HIS A 736 -4.56 -17.46 -7.52
CA HIS A 736 -6.01 -17.32 -7.42
C HIS A 736 -6.63 -18.55 -6.76
N PHE A 737 -7.51 -18.34 -5.78
CA PHE A 737 -8.21 -19.41 -5.08
C PHE A 737 -9.73 -19.15 -5.09
N PRO A 738 -10.52 -19.90 -5.88
CA PRO A 738 -11.97 -19.80 -5.88
C PRO A 738 -12.59 -20.45 -4.64
N SER A 739 -13.58 -19.77 -4.06
CA SER A 739 -14.42 -20.11 -2.89
C SER A 739 -13.63 -20.56 -1.65
N SER A 740 -13.51 -19.65 -0.68
CA SER A 740 -12.78 -19.87 0.57
C SER A 740 -13.65 -19.64 1.81
N PHE A 741 -13.68 -20.65 2.66
CA PHE A 741 -14.10 -20.57 4.06
C PHE A 741 -13.09 -21.35 4.89
N VAL A 742 -12.74 -20.85 6.07
CA VAL A 742 -11.92 -21.60 7.02
C VAL A 742 -12.59 -21.52 8.39
N PRO A 743 -12.99 -22.65 8.99
CA PRO A 743 -13.51 -22.66 10.36
C PRO A 743 -12.49 -22.07 11.33
N ASP A 744 -12.95 -21.22 12.25
CA ASP A 744 -12.13 -20.42 13.18
C ASP A 744 -10.93 -21.15 13.79
N ARG A 745 -11.12 -22.40 14.24
CA ARG A 745 -10.06 -23.27 14.81
C ARG A 745 -8.84 -23.47 13.91
N ASN A 746 -9.00 -23.30 12.59
CA ASN A 746 -7.97 -23.56 11.58
C ASN A 746 -7.52 -22.29 10.82
N ILE A 747 -8.01 -21.10 11.18
CA ILE A 747 -7.83 -19.86 10.40
C ILE A 747 -6.35 -19.48 10.16
N LEU A 748 -5.47 -19.77 11.12
CA LEU A 748 -4.02 -19.55 11.03
C LEU A 748 -3.20 -20.81 10.62
N GLN A 749 -3.86 -21.94 10.37
CA GLN A 749 -3.20 -23.23 10.11
C GLN A 749 -2.91 -23.48 8.63
N PHE A 750 -3.83 -23.09 7.74
CA PHE A 750 -3.66 -23.27 6.29
C PHE A 750 -2.67 -22.24 5.74
N LYS A 751 -1.46 -22.69 5.39
CA LYS A 751 -0.37 -21.83 4.90
C LYS A 751 0.12 -22.23 3.52
N VAL A 752 0.30 -21.25 2.65
CA VAL A 752 1.05 -21.37 1.40
C VAL A 752 2.53 -21.19 1.72
N GLN A 753 3.37 -22.06 1.19
CA GLN A 753 4.82 -21.99 1.29
C GLN A 753 5.38 -21.57 -0.07
N VAL A 754 6.13 -20.47 -0.12
CA VAL A 754 6.84 -20.03 -1.32
C VAL A 754 8.33 -20.08 -1.03
N SER A 755 9.04 -20.94 -1.74
CA SER A 755 10.49 -21.10 -1.59
C SER A 755 11.21 -20.55 -2.81
N TYR A 756 12.27 -19.79 -2.59
CA TYR A 756 13.05 -19.15 -3.64
C TYR A 756 14.52 -19.08 -3.24
N ASP A 757 15.38 -19.06 -4.24
CA ASP A 757 16.80 -18.79 -4.06
C ASP A 757 17.03 -17.29 -4.14
N TYR A 758 17.87 -16.79 -3.24
CA TYR A 758 18.22 -15.39 -3.14
C TYR A 758 19.74 -15.27 -3.03
N PRO A 759 20.40 -14.48 -3.91
CA PRO A 759 21.85 -14.26 -3.82
C PRO A 759 22.21 -13.64 -2.46
N PRO A 760 23.46 -13.75 -2.00
CA PRO A 760 23.84 -13.19 -0.71
C PRO A 760 23.48 -11.70 -0.65
N PHE A 761 22.65 -11.34 0.34
CA PHE A 761 21.91 -10.08 0.50
C PHE A 761 22.70 -8.79 0.16
N LEU A 762 24.01 -8.81 0.40
CA LEU A 762 24.97 -7.76 0.07
C LEU A 762 25.02 -7.38 -1.43
N ALA A 763 24.62 -8.26 -2.35
CA ALA A 763 24.76 -8.01 -3.79
C ALA A 763 23.69 -7.09 -4.38
N VAL A 764 22.43 -7.23 -3.97
CA VAL A 764 21.28 -6.53 -4.60
C VAL A 764 20.77 -5.37 -3.74
N GLU A 765 20.62 -5.56 -2.43
CA GLU A 765 20.00 -4.55 -1.58
C GLU A 765 20.96 -3.42 -1.18
N VAL A 766 22.25 -3.72 -0.99
CA VAL A 766 23.28 -2.67 -0.83
C VAL A 766 23.42 -1.86 -2.13
N PHE A 767 23.24 -2.50 -3.30
CA PHE A 767 23.22 -1.78 -4.57
C PHE A 767 22.08 -0.75 -4.64
N LYS A 768 20.89 -1.03 -4.10
CA LYS A 768 19.80 -0.04 -3.98
C LYS A 768 20.18 1.13 -3.07
N GLN A 769 20.85 0.88 -1.95
CA GLN A 769 21.35 1.96 -1.08
C GLN A 769 22.41 2.82 -1.79
N LEU A 770 23.33 2.17 -2.52
CA LEU A 770 24.34 2.84 -3.33
C LEU A 770 23.75 3.71 -4.45
N GLN A 771 22.56 3.42 -4.98
CA GLN A 771 21.88 4.28 -5.94
C GLN A 771 21.55 5.66 -5.35
N ILE A 772 21.13 5.74 -4.09
CA ILE A 772 20.87 7.02 -3.40
C ILE A 772 22.19 7.80 -3.24
N CYS A 773 23.25 7.12 -2.78
CA CYS A 773 24.58 7.71 -2.66
C CYS A 773 25.10 8.23 -4.00
N LEU A 774 24.90 7.47 -5.09
CA LEU A 774 25.28 7.84 -6.44
C LEU A 774 24.47 9.04 -6.95
N LEU A 775 23.15 9.08 -6.71
CA LEU A 775 22.30 10.22 -7.09
C LEU A 775 22.76 11.51 -6.43
N VAL A 776 23.00 11.47 -5.11
CA VAL A 776 23.52 12.61 -4.33
C VAL A 776 24.92 13.00 -4.81
N PHE A 777 25.79 12.02 -5.08
CA PHE A 777 27.13 12.27 -5.62
C PHE A 777 27.09 12.95 -6.99
N VAL A 778 26.23 12.50 -7.91
CA VAL A 778 26.04 13.12 -9.24
C VAL A 778 25.50 14.54 -9.10
N LEU A 779 24.57 14.81 -8.19
CA LEU A 779 24.10 16.17 -7.90
C LEU A 779 25.25 17.09 -7.43
N PHE A 780 26.06 16.63 -6.49
CA PHE A 780 27.24 17.40 -6.05
C PHE A 780 28.27 17.57 -7.16
N LEU A 781 28.50 16.54 -7.99
CA LEU A 781 29.39 16.62 -9.15
C LEU A 781 28.90 17.67 -10.15
N LEU A 782 27.60 17.71 -10.45
CA LEU A 782 26.98 18.72 -11.33
C LEU A 782 27.09 20.14 -10.74
N LEU A 783 26.92 20.31 -9.43
CA LEU A 783 27.12 21.60 -8.74
C LEU A 783 28.59 22.05 -8.74
N ILE A 784 29.53 21.12 -8.62
CA ILE A 784 30.96 21.40 -8.74
C ILE A 784 31.29 21.78 -10.18
N LEU A 785 30.81 21.02 -11.17
CA LEU A 785 31.02 21.30 -12.59
C LEU A 785 30.42 22.64 -13.02
N SER A 786 29.19 22.97 -12.61
CA SER A 786 28.56 24.26 -12.94
C SER A 786 29.32 25.45 -12.34
N ARG A 787 29.88 25.32 -11.13
CA ARG A 787 30.77 26.33 -10.53
C ARG A 787 32.15 26.41 -11.19
N ARG A 788 32.65 25.32 -11.79
CA ARG A 788 33.94 25.29 -12.50
C ARG A 788 33.83 25.75 -13.96
N LEU A 789 32.65 25.60 -14.57
CA LEU A 789 32.33 26.08 -15.91
C LEU A 789 32.19 27.62 -15.92
N ARG A 790 33.30 28.33 -16.11
CA ARG A 790 33.30 29.78 -16.36
C ARG A 790 32.70 30.10 -17.75
N VAL A 791 31.38 30.10 -17.86
CA VAL A 791 30.66 30.60 -19.06
C VAL A 791 30.62 32.13 -19.01
N SER A 792 31.69 32.77 -19.47
CA SER A 792 31.77 34.24 -19.60
C SER A 792 31.58 34.64 -21.06
N ILE A 793 30.50 35.39 -21.34
CA ILE A 793 30.26 36.04 -22.63
C ILE A 793 30.70 37.51 -22.48
N ALA A 794 32.00 37.74 -22.31
CA ALA A 794 32.58 39.07 -22.20
C ALA A 794 33.16 39.54 -23.54
N SER A 795 32.91 40.79 -23.92
CA SER A 795 33.64 41.41 -25.03
C SER A 795 35.12 41.58 -24.66
N PRO A 796 36.05 41.68 -25.63
CA PRO A 796 37.48 41.80 -25.33
C PRO A 796 37.82 43.01 -24.43
N ARG A 797 37.06 44.12 -24.52
CA ARG A 797 37.22 45.30 -23.66
C ARG A 797 36.68 45.12 -22.24
N GLU A 798 35.72 44.23 -22.04
CA GLU A 798 35.21 43.89 -20.69
C GLU A 798 36.12 42.88 -20.02
N LYS A 799 36.68 41.93 -20.79
CA LYS A 799 37.67 40.98 -20.29
C LYS A 799 38.93 41.67 -19.75
N GLU A 800 39.45 42.66 -20.47
CA GLU A 800 40.60 43.45 -20.02
C GLU A 800 40.31 44.20 -18.70
N LYS A 801 39.11 44.80 -18.56
CA LYS A 801 38.68 45.42 -17.29
C LYS A 801 38.55 44.39 -16.17
N GLN A 802 37.93 43.24 -16.44
CA GLN A 802 37.80 42.16 -15.45
C GLN A 802 39.17 41.64 -15.00
N GLU A 803 40.13 41.49 -15.91
CA GLU A 803 41.50 41.12 -15.58
C GLU A 803 42.17 42.18 -14.67
N THR A 804 41.98 43.48 -14.94
CA THR A 804 42.48 44.55 -14.05
C THR A 804 41.76 44.63 -12.69
N GLU A 805 40.48 44.26 -12.61
CA GLU A 805 39.76 44.17 -11.34
C GLU A 805 40.16 42.91 -10.54
N GLU A 806 40.37 41.77 -11.21
CA GLU A 806 40.87 40.54 -10.58
C GLU A 806 42.29 40.72 -10.03
N THR A 807 43.19 41.40 -10.75
CA THR A 807 44.54 41.73 -10.25
C THR A 807 44.47 42.71 -9.08
N ALA A 808 43.70 43.80 -9.18
CA ALA A 808 43.53 44.75 -8.09
C ALA A 808 42.95 44.08 -6.82
N MET A 809 41.98 43.18 -6.95
CA MET A 809 41.42 42.38 -5.84
C MET A 809 42.39 41.31 -5.30
N SER A 810 43.43 40.93 -6.04
CA SER A 810 44.50 40.07 -5.54
C SER A 810 45.58 40.87 -4.82
N VAL A 811 45.96 42.02 -5.37
CA VAL A 811 46.85 42.99 -4.70
C VAL A 811 46.23 43.44 -3.38
N MET A 812 44.93 43.75 -3.34
CA MET A 812 44.21 44.08 -2.11
C MET A 812 44.36 43.02 -1.02
N ARG A 813 44.25 41.73 -1.36
CA ARG A 813 44.37 40.63 -0.39
C ARG A 813 45.79 40.54 0.18
N HIS A 814 46.82 40.63 -0.67
CA HIS A 814 48.21 40.65 -0.19
C HIS A 814 48.56 41.91 0.61
N LEU A 815 47.96 43.06 0.28
CA LEU A 815 48.12 44.28 1.09
C LEU A 815 47.45 44.17 2.47
N LEU A 816 46.35 43.42 2.60
CA LEU A 816 45.75 43.09 3.91
C LEU A 816 46.66 42.15 4.71
N GLU A 817 47.21 41.10 4.09
CA GLU A 817 48.17 40.20 4.73
C GLU A 817 49.40 40.97 5.26
N VAL A 818 49.96 41.87 4.44
CA VAL A 818 51.07 42.76 4.84
C VAL A 818 50.66 43.72 5.96
N PHE A 819 49.46 44.29 5.92
CA PHE A 819 48.98 45.16 7.00
C PHE A 819 48.81 44.40 8.32
N GLU A 820 48.26 43.19 8.31
CA GLU A 820 48.08 42.36 9.50
C GLU A 820 49.43 41.94 10.13
N GLU A 821 50.45 41.61 9.31
CA GLU A 821 51.80 41.32 9.82
C GLU A 821 52.43 42.56 10.49
N ILE A 822 52.29 43.75 9.89
CA ILE A 822 52.83 44.98 10.49
C ILE A 822 52.04 45.37 11.74
N SER A 823 50.70 45.29 11.73
CA SER A 823 49.90 45.73 12.88
C SER A 823 50.23 44.88 14.10
N GLN A 824 50.30 43.55 13.94
CA GLN A 824 50.77 42.65 15.00
C GLN A 824 52.17 43.04 15.50
N SER A 825 53.11 43.29 14.58
CA SER A 825 54.46 43.68 14.99
C SER A 825 54.53 45.06 15.67
N SER A 826 53.62 45.98 15.36
CA SER A 826 53.50 47.28 16.03
C SER A 826 52.89 47.13 17.42
N ASP A 827 51.88 46.28 17.57
CA ASP A 827 51.27 45.97 18.87
C ASP A 827 52.28 45.27 19.80
N ASP A 828 53.06 44.30 19.29
CA ASP A 828 54.20 43.68 19.98
C ASP A 828 55.20 44.74 20.51
N LEU A 829 55.55 45.73 19.67
CA LEU A 829 56.46 46.81 20.03
C LEU A 829 55.85 47.69 21.12
N ILE A 830 54.59 48.11 20.95
CA ILE A 830 53.89 48.99 21.87
C ILE A 830 53.73 48.30 23.23
N GLU A 831 53.33 47.03 23.28
CA GLU A 831 53.23 46.26 24.52
C GLU A 831 54.60 46.07 25.18
N GLY A 832 55.64 45.73 24.41
CA GLY A 832 57.01 45.65 24.90
C GLY A 832 57.48 46.95 25.54
N MET A 833 57.20 48.09 24.91
CA MET A 833 57.52 49.42 25.44
C MET A 833 56.70 49.78 26.68
N HIS A 834 55.41 49.40 26.76
CA HIS A 834 54.61 49.57 27.97
C HIS A 834 55.12 48.73 29.15
N ARG A 835 55.53 47.47 28.90
CA ARG A 835 56.15 46.61 29.92
C ARG A 835 57.47 47.22 30.43
N LEU A 836 58.31 47.74 29.53
CA LEU A 836 59.55 48.44 29.89
C LEU A 836 59.29 49.74 30.68
N ARG A 837 58.23 50.50 30.36
CA ARG A 837 57.80 51.68 31.13
C ARG A 837 57.31 51.33 32.53
N ALA A 838 56.74 50.14 32.73
CA ALA A 838 56.29 49.65 34.03
C ALA A 838 57.42 49.05 34.90
N SER A 839 58.50 48.52 34.30
CA SER A 839 59.62 47.91 35.02
C SER A 839 60.76 48.89 35.32
N ALA A 840 60.93 49.27 36.59
CA ALA A 840 61.90 50.30 36.99
C ALA A 840 63.40 49.89 36.95
N SER A 841 63.74 48.61 36.72
CA SER A 841 65.06 48.04 37.05
C SER A 841 65.90 47.49 35.89
N THR A 842 65.53 47.68 34.62
CA THR A 842 66.39 47.31 33.48
C THR A 842 66.26 48.34 32.34
N ARG A 843 66.88 49.51 32.56
CA ARG A 843 66.90 50.62 31.59
C ARG A 843 68.02 50.43 30.53
N GLU A 844 67.77 51.00 29.36
CA GLU A 844 68.69 51.21 28.22
C GLU A 844 69.00 50.07 27.24
N GLN A 845 69.33 48.83 27.66
CA GLN A 845 69.76 47.81 26.67
C GLN A 845 68.61 47.16 25.85
N ASN A 846 67.48 46.78 26.46
CA ASN A 846 66.41 46.05 25.75
C ASN A 846 65.47 46.95 24.91
N SER A 847 65.39 48.27 25.17
CA SER A 847 64.48 49.17 24.45
C SER A 847 65.01 49.59 23.07
N GLY A 848 66.33 49.55 22.85
CA GLY A 848 66.93 49.81 21.54
C GLY A 848 66.69 48.69 20.54
N ASP A 849 66.76 47.44 21.00
CA ASP A 849 66.65 46.25 20.15
C ASP A 849 65.26 46.13 19.53
N GLY A 850 64.19 46.14 20.35
CA GLY A 850 62.80 46.02 19.86
C GLY A 850 62.41 47.06 18.82
N LEU A 851 62.75 48.34 19.02
CA LEU A 851 62.48 49.40 18.04
C LEU A 851 63.30 49.20 16.75
N SER A 852 64.53 48.70 16.84
CA SER A 852 65.36 48.40 15.66
C SER A 852 64.81 47.20 14.85
N GLN A 853 64.36 46.15 15.54
CA GLN A 853 63.74 44.97 14.92
C GLN A 853 62.41 45.33 14.25
N TRP A 854 61.57 46.16 14.88
CA TRP A 854 60.36 46.69 14.26
C TRP A 854 60.69 47.53 13.03
N LYS A 855 61.69 48.42 13.08
CA LYS A 855 62.10 49.20 11.89
C LYS A 855 62.56 48.30 10.74
N ALA A 856 63.24 47.20 11.03
CA ALA A 856 63.64 46.20 10.04
C ALA A 856 62.47 45.36 9.50
N ARG A 857 61.42 45.10 10.29
CA ARG A 857 60.17 44.49 9.81
C ARG A 857 59.38 45.47 8.93
N MET A 858 59.22 46.72 9.39
CA MET A 858 58.50 47.77 8.68
C MET A 858 59.16 48.15 7.34
N ALA A 859 60.49 48.12 7.25
CA ALA A 859 61.23 48.28 6.00
C ALA A 859 60.93 47.14 5.00
N ARG A 860 61.04 45.87 5.43
CA ARG A 860 60.69 44.70 4.59
C ARG A 860 59.24 44.72 4.14
N ALA A 861 58.34 45.15 5.02
CA ALA A 861 56.92 45.26 4.69
C ALA A 861 56.64 46.40 3.69
N SER A 862 57.39 47.51 3.76
CA SER A 862 57.31 48.57 2.72
C SER A 862 57.79 48.09 1.34
N GLU A 863 58.90 47.36 1.28
CA GLU A 863 59.41 46.75 0.04
C GLU A 863 58.40 45.73 -0.53
N THR A 864 57.79 44.93 0.34
CA THR A 864 56.75 43.95 -0.03
C THR A 864 55.49 44.64 -0.53
N LEU A 865 55.07 45.75 0.09
CA LEU A 865 53.94 46.57 -0.34
C LEU A 865 54.18 47.19 -1.72
N GLU A 866 55.37 47.76 -1.96
CA GLU A 866 55.72 48.31 -3.28
C GLU A 866 55.75 47.23 -4.36
N LYS A 867 56.34 46.07 -4.09
CA LYS A 867 56.38 44.92 -5.01
C LYS A 867 55.00 44.38 -5.41
N HIS A 868 54.02 44.42 -4.50
CA HIS A 868 52.63 44.05 -4.85
C HIS A 868 51.90 45.16 -5.61
N LEU A 869 52.21 46.45 -5.35
CA LEU A 869 51.65 47.57 -6.11
C LEU A 869 52.20 47.64 -7.54
N GLU A 870 53.44 47.20 -7.79
CA GLU A 870 54.04 47.10 -9.13
C GLU A 870 53.33 46.12 -10.07
N LEU A 871 52.45 45.26 -9.56
CA LEU A 871 51.56 44.40 -10.38
C LEU A 871 50.43 45.19 -11.07
N LEU A 872 50.31 46.49 -10.79
CA LEU A 872 49.34 47.42 -11.39
C LEU A 872 50.09 48.59 -12.06
N ASP A 873 49.59 49.03 -13.22
CA ASP A 873 50.12 50.23 -13.88
C ASP A 873 49.96 51.49 -13.02
N LYS A 874 50.78 52.53 -13.25
CA LYS A 874 50.72 53.77 -12.45
C LYS A 874 49.35 54.43 -12.43
N GLU A 875 48.59 54.35 -13.53
CA GLU A 875 47.20 54.84 -13.59
C GLU A 875 46.25 53.96 -12.77
N GLN A 876 46.44 52.63 -12.79
CA GLN A 876 45.66 51.67 -12.00
C GLN A 876 45.97 51.79 -10.50
N GLN A 877 47.23 51.99 -10.11
CA GLN A 877 47.63 52.29 -8.73
C GLN A 877 46.90 53.55 -8.22
N ALA A 878 46.85 54.61 -9.02
CA ALA A 878 46.12 55.84 -8.68
C ALA A 878 44.59 55.68 -8.71
N GLN A 879 44.06 54.74 -9.49
CA GLN A 879 42.63 54.44 -9.59
C GLN A 879 42.12 53.54 -8.45
N PHE A 880 42.91 52.57 -7.98
CA PHE A 880 42.48 51.61 -6.96
C PHE A 880 43.08 51.90 -5.56
N PHE A 881 44.32 52.39 -5.44
CA PHE A 881 44.97 52.60 -4.14
C PHE A 881 45.46 54.04 -3.94
N PRO A 882 44.57 55.05 -4.04
CA PRO A 882 44.96 56.46 -3.98
C PRO A 882 45.61 56.81 -2.63
N GLY A 883 46.81 57.37 -2.69
CA GLY A 883 47.53 57.84 -1.49
C GLY A 883 47.95 56.75 -0.51
N LEU A 884 47.93 55.47 -0.88
CA LEU A 884 48.28 54.36 0.02
C LEU A 884 49.70 54.49 0.58
N ARG A 885 50.68 54.83 -0.27
CA ARG A 885 52.08 55.04 0.15
C ARG A 885 52.23 56.14 1.21
N ALA A 886 51.43 57.20 1.10
CA ALA A 886 51.43 58.28 2.08
C ALA A 886 50.84 57.82 3.42
N SER A 887 49.70 57.13 3.42
CA SER A 887 49.14 56.56 4.67
C SER A 887 50.06 55.54 5.32
N PHE A 888 50.80 54.75 4.54
CA PHE A 888 51.79 53.82 5.07
C PHE A 888 52.95 54.54 5.78
N GLN A 889 53.44 55.63 5.20
CA GLN A 889 54.47 56.48 5.81
C GLN A 889 53.94 57.24 7.05
N VAL A 890 52.69 57.69 7.04
CA VAL A 890 52.03 58.35 8.18
C VAL A 890 51.85 57.37 9.34
N TYR A 891 51.37 56.16 9.07
CA TYR A 891 51.27 55.08 10.07
C TYR A 891 52.64 54.74 10.67
N ARG A 892 53.66 54.55 9.83
CA ARG A 892 55.05 54.37 10.29
C ARG A 892 55.49 55.50 11.22
N HIS A 893 55.29 56.75 10.82
CA HIS A 893 55.72 57.91 11.58
C HIS A 893 55.02 58.01 12.95
N HIS A 894 53.73 57.71 13.04
CA HIS A 894 53.00 57.75 14.30
C HIS A 894 53.32 56.59 15.24
N VAL A 895 53.56 55.38 14.72
CA VAL A 895 54.05 54.25 15.55
C VAL A 895 55.48 54.51 16.04
N GLU A 896 56.38 55.02 15.18
CA GLU A 896 57.72 55.43 15.62
C GLU A 896 57.65 56.53 16.71
N GLY A 897 56.80 57.54 16.52
CA GLY A 897 56.60 58.65 17.46
C GLY A 897 56.02 58.22 18.82
N LEU A 898 55.06 57.28 18.80
CA LEU A 898 54.53 56.64 20.01
C LEU A 898 55.61 55.84 20.73
N ALA A 899 56.36 55.02 20.01
CA ALA A 899 57.45 54.23 20.60
C ALA A 899 58.54 55.12 21.21
N THR A 900 58.88 56.27 20.60
CA THR A 900 59.80 57.24 21.21
C THR A 900 59.20 57.92 22.45
N CYS A 901 57.93 58.32 22.42
CA CYS A 901 57.24 58.91 23.58
C CYS A 901 57.19 57.95 24.79
N LEU A 902 56.99 56.65 24.52
CA LEU A 902 57.08 55.59 25.54
C LEU A 902 58.53 55.31 26.01
N LYS A 903 59.52 55.48 25.13
CA LYS A 903 60.96 55.27 25.43
C LYS A 903 61.54 56.38 26.30
N ASP A 904 61.23 57.62 25.97
CA ASP A 904 61.79 58.82 26.62
C ASP A 904 61.09 59.12 27.96
N LEU A 905 60.16 58.26 28.38
CA LEU A 905 59.48 58.27 29.67
C LEU A 905 58.81 59.62 29.98
N GLU A 906 58.08 60.20 29.02
CA GLU A 906 57.28 61.39 29.31
C GLU A 906 56.24 61.08 30.40
N ASP A 907 56.33 61.78 31.54
CA ASP A 907 55.37 61.68 32.65
C ASP A 907 53.98 62.24 32.28
N ASP A 908 53.89 63.00 31.18
CA ASP A 908 52.63 63.55 30.67
C ASP A 908 51.83 62.47 29.94
N ASN A 909 51.01 61.74 30.70
CA ASN A 909 50.11 60.72 30.17
C ASN A 909 49.11 61.25 29.11
N ARG A 910 48.89 62.57 29.01
CA ARG A 910 48.09 63.16 27.90
C ARG A 910 48.83 63.13 26.56
N LYS A 911 50.17 63.26 26.56
CA LYS A 911 50.97 63.14 25.32
C LYS A 911 51.01 61.71 24.82
N VAL A 912 51.24 60.75 25.72
CA VAL A 912 51.27 59.31 25.37
C VAL A 912 49.92 58.87 24.81
N SER A 913 48.80 59.23 25.45
CA SER A 913 47.46 58.90 24.94
C SER A 913 47.12 59.62 23.63
N LEU A 914 47.58 60.85 23.42
CA LEU A 914 47.45 61.54 22.13
C LEU A 914 48.30 60.89 21.03
N ALA A 915 49.49 60.38 21.36
CA ALA A 915 50.34 59.64 20.43
C ALA A 915 49.72 58.29 20.05
N GLN A 916 49.15 57.56 21.02
CA GLN A 916 48.41 56.33 20.78
C GLN A 916 47.22 56.57 19.84
N ALA A 917 46.37 57.54 20.15
CA ALA A 917 45.21 57.88 19.32
C ALA A 917 45.58 58.27 17.87
N ARG A 918 46.76 58.88 17.66
CA ARG A 918 47.30 59.18 16.32
C ARG A 918 47.79 57.93 15.58
N ALA A 919 48.43 56.99 16.29
CA ALA A 919 48.85 55.71 15.71
C ALA A 919 47.64 54.84 15.33
N ASP A 920 46.64 54.74 16.21
CA ASP A 920 45.39 54.00 15.99
C ASP A 920 44.60 54.60 14.80
N LEU A 921 44.49 55.93 14.74
CA LEU A 921 43.83 56.62 13.63
C LEU A 921 44.56 56.35 12.30
N ALA A 922 45.89 56.48 12.26
CA ALA A 922 46.67 56.19 11.07
C ALA A 922 46.60 54.71 10.64
N ALA A 923 46.49 53.77 11.58
CA ALA A 923 46.24 52.36 11.30
C ALA A 923 44.86 52.16 10.65
N SER A 924 43.83 52.83 11.18
CA SER A 924 42.46 52.76 10.65
C SER A 924 42.34 53.35 9.25
N GLU A 925 43.00 54.49 8.97
CA GLU A 925 43.05 55.10 7.64
C GLU A 925 43.77 54.22 6.62
N LEU A 926 44.90 53.61 7.02
CA LEU A 926 45.66 52.69 6.18
C LEU A 926 44.81 51.45 5.83
N LEU A 927 44.17 50.82 6.83
CA LEU A 927 43.27 49.68 6.62
C LEU A 927 42.06 50.04 5.74
N GLN A 928 41.48 51.24 5.92
CA GLN A 928 40.36 51.71 5.10
C GLN A 928 40.76 51.85 3.62
N ARG A 929 41.93 52.45 3.33
CA ARG A 929 42.45 52.59 1.96
C ARG A 929 42.86 51.27 1.31
N ILE A 930 43.13 50.23 2.09
CA ILE A 930 43.34 48.88 1.57
C ILE A 930 41.99 48.19 1.32
N ARG A 931 41.06 48.17 2.29
CA ARG A 931 39.76 47.47 2.18
C ARG A 931 38.81 48.06 1.15
N HIS A 932 38.85 49.38 0.96
CA HIS A 932 38.02 50.09 0.01
C HIS A 932 38.90 50.77 -1.02
N PRO A 933 39.34 50.05 -2.07
CA PRO A 933 39.97 50.69 -3.20
C PRO A 933 38.95 51.63 -3.84
N GLU A 934 39.10 52.93 -3.58
CA GLU A 934 38.16 53.95 -4.06
C GLU A 934 38.13 53.93 -5.58
N ARG A 935 37.11 53.30 -6.16
CA ARG A 935 36.74 53.56 -7.55
C ARG A 935 36.48 55.06 -7.65
N ARG A 936 37.48 55.85 -8.04
CA ARG A 936 37.28 57.23 -8.47
C ARG A 936 36.13 57.17 -9.47
N ALA A 937 34.97 57.68 -9.07
CA ALA A 937 33.88 57.88 -9.99
C ALA A 937 34.49 58.63 -11.15
N LYS A 938 34.37 58.08 -12.37
CA LYS A 938 34.78 58.82 -13.56
C LYS A 938 34.19 60.23 -13.39
N PRO A 939 34.94 61.32 -13.62
CA PRO A 939 34.29 62.60 -13.79
C PRO A 939 33.17 62.34 -14.79
N VAL A 940 31.95 62.78 -14.48
CA VAL A 940 30.82 62.63 -15.39
C VAL A 940 31.18 63.49 -16.59
N VAL A 941 31.83 62.85 -17.56
CA VAL A 941 31.89 63.33 -18.92
C VAL A 941 30.42 63.30 -19.31
N GLU A 942 29.80 64.48 -19.28
CA GLU A 942 28.63 64.75 -20.11
C GLU A 942 29.07 64.38 -21.52
N SER A 943 28.72 63.16 -21.93
CA SER A 943 28.80 62.75 -23.31
C SER A 943 28.02 63.79 -24.10
N ALA A 944 28.61 64.29 -25.19
CA ALA A 944 27.93 65.24 -26.07
C ALA A 944 26.55 64.69 -26.50
N ASP A 945 26.43 63.36 -26.58
CA ASP A 945 25.20 62.59 -26.76
C ASP A 945 24.08 62.93 -25.75
N LEU A 946 24.37 63.20 -24.48
CA LEU A 946 23.33 63.55 -23.49
C LEU A 946 22.76 64.95 -23.72
N ARG A 947 23.59 65.90 -24.17
CA ARG A 947 23.12 67.22 -24.60
C ARG A 947 22.40 67.13 -25.95
N ALA A 948 22.92 66.36 -26.91
CA ALA A 948 22.27 66.10 -28.18
C ALA A 948 20.91 65.39 -28.03
N VAL A 949 20.77 64.47 -27.08
CA VAL A 949 19.50 63.81 -26.74
C VAL A 949 18.55 64.78 -26.03
N GLN A 950 19.03 65.66 -25.15
CA GLN A 950 18.20 66.71 -24.55
C GLN A 950 17.76 67.77 -25.55
N GLU A 951 18.59 68.12 -26.54
CA GLU A 951 18.24 69.03 -27.64
C GLU A 951 17.26 68.37 -28.61
N LEU A 952 17.44 67.08 -28.96
CA LEU A 952 16.45 66.30 -29.71
C LEU A 952 15.11 66.16 -28.98
N GLN A 953 15.12 66.05 -27.64
CA GLN A 953 13.91 66.03 -26.82
C GLN A 953 13.26 67.41 -26.64
N ARG A 954 14.01 68.51 -26.82
CA ARG A 954 13.45 69.87 -26.90
C ARG A 954 12.86 70.16 -28.27
N ALA A 955 13.56 69.82 -29.35
CA ALA A 955 13.04 69.96 -30.72
C ALA A 955 11.73 69.18 -30.90
N LYS A 956 11.64 67.93 -30.41
CA LYS A 956 10.39 67.12 -30.37
C LYS A 956 9.29 67.62 -29.41
N LYS A 957 9.45 68.81 -28.81
CA LYS A 957 8.44 69.47 -27.97
C LYS A 957 8.03 70.84 -28.50
N GLU A 958 8.68 71.32 -29.56
CA GLU A 958 8.36 72.57 -30.24
C GLU A 958 7.76 72.35 -31.64
N ASP A 959 7.86 71.12 -32.18
CA ASP A 959 6.94 70.51 -33.16
C ASP A 959 5.77 69.79 -32.45
#